data_AF-A0A945CFA5-F1
#
_entry.id   AF-A0A945CFA5-F1
#
_cell.length_a   1.000
_cell.length_b   1.000
_cell.length_c   1.000
_cell.angle_alpha   90.00
_cell.angle_beta   90.00
_cell.angle_gamma   90.00
#
_symmetry.space_group_name_H-M   'P 1'
#
loop_
_entity.id
_entity.type
_entity.pdbx_description
1 polymer ?
#
loop_
_entity_poly.entity_id
_entity_poly.type
_entity_poly.pdbx_seq_one_letter_code
_entity_poly.pdbx_strand_id
1 'polypeptide(L)'
;MNLLTSDQITLARQRVAEDTAARKMADSVCAEATNWLERDDEFIRDFLPEAGVPRTWTVNYTTGCPVHGSGPEGNRGYAQGGWRHDPFVDRWKVTCAIGGETYPSNDFGAFYRTGMQDRSLLTGPHADDGWGWQGKETPYRHWFVAYCCEHIWQVVVSGLTSLSQAYLLTGEAKYAHKALVILDRLAEIYPDMDYSTQSMYATEFSPGYDGKMFNLISETMNAAQLCKAVDAVRDAIPADPIFAATTEATRAKIERGIIGASLDGIYGGRVRGNYGMHQEALLFAAIASGDQREMDRAVAWVLDNTGEATLLKEMLTSFDDYVFRDKSAHAEGLNFALDNLIFREGIGWESSPSYNSGWVGHIAIIARLLEKLGVQLWDRPKVRRMFRWATEMSCLDKFSPAVGDAGGALGGLTEFSTAALRTAWMGTEDPFIGELLRQRREEFGSFEELFEELPSPEPSKEGATEIKQLKDIPHLMGGYGLALLRSGRGKERCALSLYYGRGATEHGHFDRLNIELFAYGQKIIPDHGYGEHAAEGDIPAVWTKNTLPHTTVVVDGRRQDTQGPGRLVLFKAGPGLSLVEVDAPDTYHSTAEYRRTVALIEMGPDARYALDLFRTAGGDRHDYSMHGFEGDFHTTGVSLSDPQAKGTLAGEDVPQGAIYDDDGLVDPLRKGRSYYTYRGGGYSYLYDVRRGHPDGPWSASWRDGEVGLQ
;
A
#
# COMPACT_ATOMS: atom_id res chain seq x y z
N MET A 1 9.80 -18.69 -24.95
CA MET A 1 10.80 -17.90 -24.21
C MET A 1 10.55 -18.17 -22.73
N ASN A 2 11.57 -18.48 -21.92
CA ASN A 2 11.41 -18.70 -20.48
C ASN A 2 11.64 -17.38 -19.73
N LEU A 3 11.14 -17.25 -18.50
CA LEU A 3 11.38 -16.07 -17.67
C LEU A 3 12.86 -15.95 -17.29
N LEU A 4 13.44 -17.08 -16.87
CA LEU A 4 14.86 -17.24 -16.57
C LEU A 4 15.55 -18.10 -17.63
N THR A 5 16.75 -17.71 -18.03
CA THR A 5 17.59 -18.50 -18.93
C THR A 5 18.43 -19.53 -18.17
N SER A 6 18.90 -20.57 -18.86
CA SER A 6 19.80 -21.57 -18.26
C SER A 6 21.09 -20.97 -17.69
N ASP A 7 21.61 -19.92 -18.33
CA ASP A 7 22.82 -19.21 -17.86
C ASP A 7 22.54 -18.45 -16.56
N GLN A 8 21.38 -17.80 -16.45
CA GLN A 8 20.96 -17.12 -15.21
C GLN A 8 20.77 -18.11 -14.04
N ILE A 9 20.17 -19.27 -14.31
CA ILE A 9 20.03 -20.33 -13.30
C ILE A 9 21.41 -20.85 -12.87
N THR A 10 22.31 -21.06 -13.84
CA THR A 10 23.69 -21.49 -13.56
C THR A 10 24.44 -20.46 -12.72
N LEU A 11 24.31 -19.17 -13.03
CA LEU A 11 24.90 -18.07 -12.25
C LEU A 11 24.41 -18.07 -10.80
N ALA A 12 23.09 -18.19 -10.60
CA ALA A 12 22.51 -18.23 -9.26
C ALA A 12 23.05 -19.42 -8.45
N ARG A 13 23.13 -20.61 -9.05
CA ARG A 13 23.69 -21.81 -8.42
C ARG A 13 25.17 -21.65 -8.04
N GLN A 14 25.96 -21.05 -8.93
CA GLN A 14 27.36 -20.74 -8.66
C GLN A 14 27.49 -19.78 -7.47
N ARG A 15 26.68 -18.72 -7.42
CA ARG A 15 26.68 -17.76 -6.31
C ARG A 15 26.30 -18.39 -4.99
N VAL A 16 25.31 -19.27 -4.97
CA VAL A 16 24.95 -20.02 -3.76
C VAL A 16 26.15 -20.84 -3.22
N ALA A 17 27.02 -21.33 -4.11
CA ALA A 17 28.24 -22.05 -3.69
C ALA A 17 29.36 -21.11 -3.19
N GLU A 18 29.48 -19.91 -3.78
CA GLU A 18 30.65 -19.03 -3.61
C GLU A 18 30.41 -17.84 -2.65
N ASP A 19 29.19 -17.34 -2.56
CA ASP A 19 28.80 -16.14 -1.81
C ASP A 19 27.97 -16.49 -0.56
N THR A 20 28.34 -15.91 0.58
CA THR A 20 27.70 -16.23 1.87
C THR A 20 26.30 -15.64 2.02
N ALA A 21 26.04 -14.47 1.45
CA ALA A 21 24.70 -13.86 1.46
C ALA A 21 23.75 -14.62 0.54
N ALA A 22 24.22 -15.01 -0.67
CA ALA A 22 23.46 -15.86 -1.59
C ALA A 22 23.13 -17.22 -0.95
N ARG A 23 24.10 -17.87 -0.30
CA ARG A 23 23.89 -19.12 0.44
C ARG A 23 22.88 -18.98 1.56
N LYS A 24 22.94 -17.91 2.35
CA LYS A 24 21.97 -17.65 3.43
C LYS A 24 20.55 -17.53 2.88
N MET A 25 20.38 -16.87 1.73
CA MET A 25 19.07 -16.77 1.07
C MET A 25 18.58 -18.15 0.59
N ALA A 26 19.46 -18.94 -0.04
CA ALA A 26 19.15 -20.30 -0.49
C ALA A 26 18.77 -21.24 0.66
N ASP A 27 19.52 -21.19 1.78
CA ASP A 27 19.26 -21.99 2.98
C ASP A 27 17.89 -21.63 3.57
N SER A 28 17.52 -20.35 3.59
CA SER A 28 16.19 -19.91 4.05
C SER A 28 15.08 -20.47 3.18
N VAL A 29 15.21 -20.36 1.85
CA VAL A 29 14.25 -20.90 0.88
C VAL A 29 14.11 -22.42 1.03
N CYS A 30 15.23 -23.14 1.19
CA CYS A 30 15.21 -24.59 1.37
C CYS A 30 14.63 -25.02 2.73
N ALA A 31 14.85 -24.25 3.79
CA ALA A 31 14.25 -24.50 5.10
C ALA A 31 12.72 -24.37 5.05
N GLU A 32 12.19 -23.33 4.40
CA GLU A 32 10.74 -23.17 4.19
C GLU A 32 10.16 -24.31 3.34
N ALA A 33 10.86 -24.69 2.27
CA ALA A 33 10.47 -25.80 1.40
C ALA A 33 10.45 -27.16 2.14
N THR A 34 11.26 -27.35 3.17
CA THR A 34 11.36 -28.62 3.92
C THR A 34 10.03 -29.00 4.58
N ASN A 35 9.25 -28.02 5.06
CA ASN A 35 7.93 -28.25 5.64
C ASN A 35 6.97 -29.00 4.70
N TRP A 36 7.15 -28.83 3.38
CA TRP A 36 6.37 -29.51 2.35
C TRP A 36 6.97 -30.84 1.90
N LEU A 37 8.30 -30.97 1.94
CA LEU A 37 8.98 -32.22 1.56
C LEU A 37 8.61 -33.39 2.47
N GLU A 38 8.35 -33.12 3.75
CA GLU A 38 8.01 -34.12 4.76
C GLU A 38 6.58 -34.67 4.63
N ARG A 39 5.74 -34.09 3.75
CA ARG A 39 4.35 -34.48 3.56
C ARG A 39 4.20 -35.35 2.33
N ASP A 40 3.34 -36.37 2.39
CA ASP A 40 3.00 -37.16 1.21
C ASP A 40 2.13 -36.35 0.22
N ASP A 41 2.03 -36.86 -1.02
CA ASP A 41 1.35 -36.13 -2.10
C ASP A 41 -0.17 -36.06 -1.88
N GLU A 42 -0.77 -37.09 -1.27
CA GLU A 42 -2.19 -37.15 -0.96
C GLU A 42 -2.57 -36.07 0.06
N PHE A 43 -1.78 -35.95 1.14
CA PHE A 43 -1.93 -34.88 2.13
C PHE A 43 -1.88 -33.51 1.47
N ILE A 44 -0.90 -33.25 0.60
CA ILE A 44 -0.75 -31.94 -0.06
C ILE A 44 -1.98 -31.62 -0.90
N ARG A 45 -2.49 -32.58 -1.67
CA ARG A 45 -3.70 -32.36 -2.48
C ARG A 45 -4.93 -32.09 -1.62
N ASP A 46 -5.11 -32.85 -0.54
CA ASP A 46 -6.24 -32.71 0.37
C ASP A 46 -6.17 -31.43 1.22
N PHE A 47 -4.97 -30.91 1.45
CA PHE A 47 -4.72 -29.70 2.19
C PHE A 47 -5.32 -28.46 1.51
N LEU A 48 -5.36 -28.43 0.18
CA LEU A 48 -5.92 -27.33 -0.60
C LEU A 48 -7.47 -27.35 -0.55
N PRO A 49 -8.13 -26.30 -0.01
CA PRO A 49 -9.59 -26.18 0.01
C PRO A 49 -10.23 -26.14 -1.38
N GLU A 50 -11.49 -26.58 -1.49
CA GLU A 50 -12.33 -26.27 -2.65
C GLU A 50 -12.69 -24.78 -2.69
N ALA A 51 -13.00 -24.24 -3.87
CA ALA A 51 -13.34 -22.83 -4.07
C ALA A 51 -14.58 -22.38 -3.26
N GLY A 52 -15.47 -23.31 -2.91
CA GLY A 52 -16.68 -23.04 -2.14
C GLY A 52 -16.45 -22.68 -0.66
N VAL A 53 -15.25 -22.84 -0.12
CA VAL A 53 -14.93 -22.40 1.24
C VAL A 53 -14.58 -20.89 1.21
N PRO A 54 -15.32 -20.04 1.93
CA PRO A 54 -15.11 -18.60 1.88
C PRO A 54 -13.80 -18.19 2.57
N ARG A 55 -13.36 -16.95 2.34
CA ARG A 55 -12.07 -16.41 2.79
C ARG A 55 -12.22 -15.05 3.48
N THR A 56 -11.40 -14.81 4.48
CA THR A 56 -11.29 -13.50 5.13
C THR A 56 -9.93 -13.31 5.79
N TRP A 57 -9.45 -12.07 5.79
CA TRP A 57 -8.20 -11.68 6.43
C TRP A 57 -8.36 -11.43 7.95
N THR A 58 -9.59 -11.43 8.47
CA THR A 58 -9.90 -11.35 9.91
C THR A 58 -11.16 -12.13 10.26
N VAL A 59 -11.19 -12.72 11.47
CA VAL A 59 -12.38 -13.46 11.97
C VAL A 59 -13.59 -12.54 12.10
N ASN A 60 -13.41 -11.38 12.71
CA ASN A 60 -14.46 -10.38 12.83
C ASN A 60 -13.82 -9.00 12.97
N TYR A 61 -14.29 -8.08 12.13
CA TYR A 61 -13.72 -6.75 12.05
C TYR A 61 -14.14 -5.85 13.24
N THR A 62 -15.41 -5.94 13.68
CA THR A 62 -16.00 -4.94 14.59
C THR A 62 -15.86 -5.31 16.07
N THR A 63 -16.14 -6.55 16.42
CA THR A 63 -16.17 -7.05 17.80
C THR A 63 -15.01 -7.98 18.13
N GLY A 64 -14.23 -8.44 17.16
CA GLY A 64 -13.09 -9.31 17.43
C GLY A 64 -13.49 -10.71 17.92
N CYS A 65 -13.06 -11.10 19.12
CA CYS A 65 -13.35 -12.41 19.70
C CYS A 65 -14.75 -12.41 20.37
N PRO A 66 -15.57 -13.47 20.22
CA PRO A 66 -16.90 -13.52 20.86
C PRO A 66 -16.88 -13.40 22.38
N VAL A 67 -15.78 -13.80 23.02
CA VAL A 67 -15.63 -13.82 24.49
C VAL A 67 -14.86 -12.59 24.98
N HIS A 68 -13.80 -12.20 24.26
CA HIS A 68 -12.85 -11.17 24.70
C HIS A 68 -13.03 -9.82 24.01
N GLY A 69 -14.01 -9.68 23.11
CA GLY A 69 -14.20 -8.48 22.33
C GLY A 69 -12.95 -8.15 21.51
N SER A 70 -12.63 -6.87 21.41
CA SER A 70 -11.42 -6.34 20.77
C SER A 70 -10.14 -6.45 21.62
N GLY A 71 -10.21 -7.03 22.83
CA GLY A 71 -9.07 -7.15 23.75
C GLY A 71 -8.75 -5.91 24.61
N PRO A 72 -7.81 -6.01 25.56
CA PRO A 72 -7.55 -5.01 26.62
C PRO A 72 -6.87 -3.72 26.13
N GLU A 73 -6.28 -3.71 24.92
CA GLU A 73 -5.66 -2.52 24.32
C GLU A 73 -6.60 -1.76 23.37
N GLY A 74 -7.86 -2.20 23.21
CA GLY A 74 -8.82 -1.47 22.38
C GLY A 74 -8.52 -1.53 20.87
N ASN A 75 -7.65 -2.43 20.41
CA ASN A 75 -7.37 -2.67 18.99
C ASN A 75 -8.64 -3.06 18.26
N ARG A 76 -9.24 -2.10 17.54
CA ARG A 76 -10.54 -2.16 16.86
C ARG A 76 -10.52 -3.18 15.71
N GLY A 77 -10.61 -4.46 16.07
CA GLY A 77 -10.54 -5.60 15.16
C GLY A 77 -9.14 -6.18 15.10
N TYR A 78 -8.97 -7.43 15.52
CA TYR A 78 -7.72 -8.21 15.51
C TYR A 78 -7.15 -8.48 14.11
N ALA A 79 -6.83 -7.44 13.37
CA ALA A 79 -6.04 -7.52 12.17
C ALA A 79 -4.62 -7.90 12.57
N GLN A 80 -4.26 -9.16 12.35
CA GLN A 80 -2.90 -9.73 12.31
C GLN A 80 -2.29 -10.30 13.61
N GLY A 81 -2.70 -9.90 14.82
CA GLY A 81 -2.04 -10.36 16.06
C GLY A 81 -2.86 -11.22 17.04
N GLY A 82 -4.19 -11.23 16.91
CA GLY A 82 -5.11 -11.78 17.93
C GLY A 82 -5.42 -13.26 17.84
N TRP A 83 -5.03 -13.88 16.74
CA TRP A 83 -5.48 -15.22 16.37
C TRP A 83 -4.27 -16.08 16.00
N ARG A 84 -4.13 -17.23 16.67
CA ARG A 84 -3.10 -18.22 16.36
C ARG A 84 -3.72 -19.33 15.54
N HIS A 85 -3.15 -19.60 14.38
CA HIS A 85 -3.55 -20.69 13.50
C HIS A 85 -2.30 -21.32 12.89
N ASP A 86 -2.12 -22.62 13.07
CA ASP A 86 -1.12 -23.40 12.34
C ASP A 86 -1.88 -24.39 11.44
N PRO A 87 -1.98 -24.11 10.13
CA PRO A 87 -2.69 -24.96 9.18
C PRO A 87 -2.22 -26.42 9.18
N PHE A 88 -0.94 -26.68 9.50
CA PHE A 88 -0.36 -28.02 9.47
C PHE A 88 -0.65 -28.83 10.73
N VAL A 89 -1.06 -28.19 11.82
CA VAL A 89 -1.47 -28.83 13.07
C VAL A 89 -2.98 -29.06 13.06
N ASP A 90 -3.75 -28.00 12.81
CA ASP A 90 -5.19 -28.09 12.62
C ASP A 90 -5.66 -27.05 11.60
N ARG A 91 -6.00 -27.57 10.42
CA ARG A 91 -6.40 -26.80 9.25
C ARG A 91 -7.61 -25.91 9.50
N TRP A 92 -8.53 -26.31 10.38
CA TRP A 92 -9.84 -25.67 10.49
C TRP A 92 -10.10 -25.05 11.87
N LYS A 93 -9.06 -24.88 12.68
CA LYS A 93 -9.17 -24.31 14.01
C LYS A 93 -8.28 -23.10 14.20
N VAL A 94 -8.85 -22.05 14.78
CA VAL A 94 -8.15 -20.83 15.17
C VAL A 94 -8.25 -20.62 16.67
N THR A 95 -7.19 -20.15 17.31
CA THR A 95 -7.12 -19.94 18.75
C THR A 95 -7.02 -18.47 19.10
N CYS A 96 -7.86 -18.01 20.04
CA CYS A 96 -7.78 -16.66 20.57
C CYS A 96 -6.47 -16.49 21.36
N ALA A 97 -5.65 -15.51 21.01
CA ALA A 97 -4.38 -15.26 21.68
C ALA A 97 -4.52 -14.74 23.13
N ILE A 98 -5.72 -14.28 23.52
CA ILE A 98 -6.01 -13.76 24.86
C ILE A 98 -6.46 -14.88 25.81
N GLY A 99 -7.61 -15.51 25.51
CA GLY A 99 -8.18 -16.52 26.40
C GLY A 99 -7.76 -17.95 26.09
N GLY A 100 -7.13 -18.19 24.93
CA GLY A 100 -6.71 -19.52 24.51
C GLY A 100 -7.84 -20.42 23.99
N GLU A 101 -9.07 -19.92 23.85
CA GLU A 101 -10.17 -20.70 23.29
C GLU A 101 -9.98 -20.95 21.80
N THR A 102 -10.41 -22.14 21.38
CA THR A 102 -10.32 -22.59 19.99
C THR A 102 -11.70 -22.55 19.32
N TYR A 103 -11.73 -22.07 18.08
CA TYR A 103 -12.92 -21.91 17.25
C TYR A 103 -12.72 -22.53 15.87
N PRO A 104 -13.80 -22.91 15.17
CA PRO A 104 -15.16 -23.01 15.68
C PRO A 104 -15.32 -24.17 16.67
N SER A 105 -16.50 -24.35 17.30
CA SER A 105 -16.70 -25.45 18.24
C SER A 105 -16.91 -26.81 17.57
N ASN A 106 -17.41 -26.84 16.33
CA ASN A 106 -17.66 -28.07 15.56
C ASN A 106 -16.40 -28.62 14.87
N ASP A 107 -16.44 -29.90 14.50
CA ASP A 107 -15.48 -30.49 13.57
C ASP A 107 -15.84 -30.08 12.13
N PHE A 108 -15.29 -28.94 11.69
CA PHE A 108 -15.50 -28.47 10.33
C PHE A 108 -14.86 -29.42 9.29
N GLY A 109 -13.80 -30.14 9.63
CA GLY A 109 -13.17 -31.11 8.72
C GLY A 109 -14.11 -32.28 8.38
N ALA A 110 -14.84 -32.79 9.38
CA ALA A 110 -15.88 -33.79 9.16
C ALA A 110 -17.03 -33.22 8.32
N PHE A 111 -17.50 -32.02 8.63
CA PHE A 111 -18.55 -31.34 7.87
C PHE A 111 -18.14 -31.11 6.41
N TYR A 112 -16.91 -30.65 6.18
CA TYR A 112 -16.33 -30.43 4.86
C TYR A 112 -16.30 -31.71 4.01
N ARG A 113 -15.93 -32.87 4.60
CA ARG A 113 -15.95 -34.16 3.89
C ARG A 113 -17.35 -34.61 3.45
N THR A 114 -18.41 -34.06 4.02
CA THR A 114 -19.80 -34.28 3.54
C THR A 114 -20.21 -33.37 2.38
N GLY A 115 -19.28 -32.56 1.86
CA GLY A 115 -19.58 -31.48 0.93
C GLY A 115 -20.30 -30.31 1.61
N MET A 116 -20.07 -30.11 2.92
CA MET A 116 -20.74 -29.09 3.74
C MET A 116 -22.27 -29.22 3.78
N GLN A 117 -22.79 -30.47 3.78
CA GLN A 117 -24.23 -30.74 3.72
C GLN A 117 -24.82 -31.25 5.05
N ASP A 118 -24.07 -32.06 5.79
CA ASP A 118 -24.58 -32.67 7.02
C ASP A 118 -24.58 -31.69 8.21
N ARG A 119 -25.67 -30.93 8.33
CA ARG A 119 -25.82 -29.94 9.40
C ARG A 119 -25.84 -30.55 10.81
N SER A 120 -25.96 -31.88 10.96
CA SER A 120 -25.87 -32.52 12.29
C SER A 120 -24.48 -32.40 12.91
N LEU A 121 -23.46 -32.11 12.09
CA LEU A 121 -22.08 -31.89 12.52
C LEU A 121 -21.82 -30.47 13.06
N LEU A 122 -22.75 -29.53 12.87
CA LEU A 122 -22.66 -28.16 13.37
C LEU A 122 -23.02 -28.11 14.87
N THR A 123 -22.07 -28.52 15.70
CA THR A 123 -22.25 -28.72 17.14
C THR A 123 -21.47 -27.71 18.00
N GLY A 124 -22.01 -27.43 19.18
CA GLY A 124 -21.41 -26.54 20.18
C GLY A 124 -21.82 -25.06 20.04
N PRO A 125 -21.36 -24.21 20.97
CA PRO A 125 -21.82 -22.83 21.10
C PRO A 125 -21.35 -21.88 19.98
N HIS A 126 -20.26 -22.22 19.28
CA HIS A 126 -19.63 -21.41 18.24
C HIS A 126 -19.47 -22.23 16.94
N ALA A 127 -20.51 -22.98 16.56
CA ALA A 127 -20.47 -23.82 15.38
C ALA A 127 -20.47 -22.95 14.11
N ASP A 128 -19.50 -23.16 13.23
CA ASP A 128 -19.33 -22.43 11.97
C ASP A 128 -19.47 -23.42 10.81
N ASP A 129 -20.33 -23.07 9.84
CA ASP A 129 -20.57 -23.86 8.64
C ASP A 129 -19.71 -23.40 7.46
N GLY A 130 -18.70 -22.57 7.71
CA GLY A 130 -17.84 -21.97 6.70
C GLY A 130 -18.15 -20.49 6.51
N TRP A 131 -19.43 -20.11 6.56
CA TRP A 131 -19.92 -18.76 6.25
C TRP A 131 -20.08 -17.86 7.49
N GLY A 132 -19.41 -18.26 8.56
CA GLY A 132 -19.34 -17.51 9.81
C GLY A 132 -20.42 -17.91 10.80
N TRP A 133 -20.04 -17.95 12.06
CA TRP A 133 -20.96 -18.12 13.17
C TRP A 133 -21.57 -16.77 13.59
N GLN A 134 -22.88 -16.74 13.80
CA GLN A 134 -23.57 -15.58 14.36
C GLN A 134 -24.31 -15.98 15.64
N GLY A 135 -23.90 -15.42 16.77
CA GLY A 135 -24.56 -15.62 18.06
C GLY A 135 -25.90 -14.87 18.14
N LYS A 136 -26.79 -15.27 19.06
CA LYS A 136 -28.09 -14.59 19.26
C LYS A 136 -27.95 -13.17 19.82
N GLU A 137 -26.87 -12.91 20.53
CA GLU A 137 -26.61 -11.66 21.25
C GLU A 137 -25.73 -10.69 20.47
N THR A 138 -25.14 -11.14 19.34
CA THR A 138 -24.30 -10.30 18.48
C THR A 138 -24.91 -10.20 17.09
N PRO A 139 -25.05 -8.99 16.53
CA PRO A 139 -25.46 -8.84 15.16
C PRO A 139 -24.33 -9.15 14.17
N TYR A 140 -23.10 -9.41 14.62
CA TYR A 140 -21.94 -9.62 13.76
C TYR A 140 -21.58 -11.10 13.58
N ARG A 141 -21.22 -11.48 12.35
CA ARG A 141 -20.70 -12.82 12.04
C ARG A 141 -19.22 -12.94 12.40
N HIS A 142 -18.83 -14.10 12.91
CA HIS A 142 -17.45 -14.46 13.17
C HIS A 142 -17.03 -15.57 12.22
N TRP A 143 -16.16 -15.22 11.29
CA TRP A 143 -15.75 -16.00 10.13
C TRP A 143 -14.52 -16.85 10.46
N PHE A 144 -14.64 -17.78 11.40
CA PHE A 144 -13.52 -18.57 11.92
C PHE A 144 -12.91 -19.45 10.83
N VAL A 145 -13.75 -20.21 10.14
CA VAL A 145 -13.31 -21.14 9.09
C VAL A 145 -12.75 -20.38 7.90
N ALA A 146 -13.37 -19.26 7.52
CA ALA A 146 -12.90 -18.46 6.40
C ALA A 146 -11.54 -17.80 6.68
N TYR A 147 -11.27 -17.42 7.93
CA TYR A 147 -9.96 -16.95 8.36
C TYR A 147 -8.90 -18.05 8.23
N CYS A 148 -9.23 -19.27 8.68
CA CYS A 148 -8.38 -20.43 8.47
C CYS A 148 -8.14 -20.68 6.96
N CYS A 149 -9.19 -20.59 6.14
CA CYS A 149 -9.11 -20.79 4.69
C CYS A 149 -8.16 -19.79 4.02
N GLU A 150 -8.26 -18.49 4.33
CA GLU A 150 -7.34 -17.49 3.77
C GLU A 150 -5.89 -17.75 4.19
N HIS A 151 -5.63 -18.11 5.45
CA HIS A 151 -4.29 -18.46 5.91
C HIS A 151 -3.74 -19.72 5.23
N ILE A 152 -4.57 -20.74 5.00
CA ILE A 152 -4.17 -21.94 4.24
C ILE A 152 -3.69 -21.55 2.84
N TRP A 153 -4.44 -20.70 2.13
CA TRP A 153 -4.04 -20.26 0.79
C TRP A 153 -2.75 -19.46 0.80
N GLN A 154 -2.54 -18.59 1.79
CA GLN A 154 -1.26 -17.89 1.97
C GLN A 154 -0.09 -18.86 2.16
N VAL A 155 -0.27 -19.90 2.99
CA VAL A 155 0.74 -20.93 3.22
C VAL A 155 0.99 -21.77 1.96
N VAL A 156 -0.05 -22.10 1.18
CA VAL A 156 0.08 -22.83 -0.11
C VAL A 156 0.88 -22.03 -1.12
N VAL A 157 0.57 -20.74 -1.31
CA VAL A 157 1.27 -19.87 -2.28
C VAL A 157 2.72 -19.62 -1.87
N SER A 158 2.96 -19.38 -0.57
CA SER A 158 4.31 -19.27 -0.01
C SER A 158 5.09 -20.57 -0.20
N GLY A 159 4.49 -21.71 0.14
CA GLY A 159 5.09 -23.04 -0.04
C GLY A 159 5.46 -23.35 -1.48
N LEU A 160 4.55 -23.07 -2.42
CA LEU A 160 4.81 -23.22 -3.85
C LEU A 160 5.97 -22.32 -4.32
N THR A 161 6.03 -21.10 -3.80
CA THR A 161 7.13 -20.16 -4.07
C THR A 161 8.44 -20.75 -3.56
N SER A 162 8.54 -21.14 -2.29
CA SER A 162 9.79 -21.69 -1.72
C SER A 162 10.21 -23.00 -2.40
N LEU A 163 9.26 -23.89 -2.76
CA LEU A 163 9.56 -25.13 -3.50
C LEU A 163 10.10 -24.85 -4.92
N SER A 164 9.44 -23.97 -5.69
CA SER A 164 9.90 -23.64 -7.04
C SER A 164 11.24 -22.90 -7.02
N GLN A 165 11.45 -22.00 -6.07
CA GLN A 165 12.71 -21.30 -5.87
C GLN A 165 13.84 -22.25 -5.42
N ALA A 166 13.57 -23.17 -4.49
CA ALA A 166 14.53 -24.19 -4.07
C ALA A 166 14.95 -25.06 -5.26
N TYR A 167 14.02 -25.42 -6.15
CA TYR A 167 14.36 -26.13 -7.38
C TYR A 167 15.29 -25.32 -8.30
N LEU A 168 15.01 -24.04 -8.51
CA LEU A 168 15.89 -23.17 -9.31
C LEU A 168 17.31 -23.13 -8.73
N LEU A 169 17.45 -22.96 -7.41
CA LEU A 169 18.74 -22.81 -6.73
C LEU A 169 19.52 -24.12 -6.52
N THR A 170 18.86 -25.28 -6.50
CA THR A 170 19.51 -26.56 -6.19
C THR A 170 19.54 -27.55 -7.36
N GLY A 171 18.53 -27.48 -8.23
CA GLY A 171 18.27 -28.48 -9.27
C GLY A 171 17.73 -29.81 -8.76
N GLU A 172 17.42 -29.93 -7.46
CA GLU A 172 16.94 -31.19 -6.89
C GLU A 172 15.47 -31.46 -7.25
N ALA A 173 15.22 -32.57 -7.93
CA ALA A 173 13.88 -32.95 -8.43
C ALA A 173 12.81 -33.07 -7.33
N LYS A 174 13.19 -33.33 -6.07
CA LYS A 174 12.27 -33.43 -4.93
C LYS A 174 11.45 -32.15 -4.70
N TYR A 175 12.06 -30.98 -4.92
CA TYR A 175 11.37 -29.69 -4.76
C TYR A 175 10.38 -29.46 -5.90
N ALA A 176 10.81 -29.71 -7.15
CA ALA A 176 9.94 -29.60 -8.31
C ALA A 176 8.74 -30.56 -8.23
N HIS A 177 8.95 -31.79 -7.76
CA HIS A 177 7.87 -32.77 -7.56
C HIS A 177 6.78 -32.22 -6.64
N LYS A 178 7.13 -31.72 -5.46
CA LYS A 178 6.13 -31.15 -4.52
C LYS A 178 5.47 -29.89 -5.06
N ALA A 179 6.21 -29.03 -5.75
CA ALA A 179 5.62 -27.87 -6.44
C ALA A 179 4.58 -28.31 -7.48
N LEU A 180 4.87 -29.35 -8.26
CA LEU A 180 3.96 -29.90 -9.27
C LEU A 180 2.70 -30.52 -8.66
N VAL A 181 2.79 -31.18 -7.49
CA VAL A 181 1.61 -31.67 -6.76
C VAL A 181 0.68 -30.52 -6.38
N ILE A 182 1.23 -29.41 -5.89
CA ILE A 182 0.45 -28.20 -5.57
C ILE A 182 -0.15 -27.58 -6.84
N LEU A 183 0.66 -27.39 -7.88
CA LEU A 183 0.21 -26.79 -9.15
C LEU A 183 -0.88 -27.61 -9.84
N ASP A 184 -0.76 -28.95 -9.84
CA ASP A 184 -1.75 -29.83 -10.44
C ASP A 184 -3.11 -29.70 -9.77
N ARG A 185 -3.13 -29.63 -8.43
CA ARG A 185 -4.36 -29.41 -7.66
C ARG A 185 -4.89 -27.98 -7.83
N LEU A 186 -4.02 -26.98 -7.80
CA LEU A 186 -4.42 -25.58 -8.06
C LEU A 186 -5.04 -25.42 -9.45
N ALA A 187 -4.55 -26.13 -10.46
CA ALA A 187 -5.09 -26.06 -11.83
C ALA A 187 -6.54 -26.53 -11.94
N GLU A 188 -7.02 -27.33 -10.99
CA GLU A 188 -8.43 -27.76 -10.88
C GLU A 188 -9.31 -26.70 -10.20
N ILE A 189 -8.75 -25.89 -9.29
CA ILE A 189 -9.51 -25.03 -8.37
C ILE A 189 -9.43 -23.55 -8.75
N TYR A 190 -8.24 -23.07 -9.12
CA TYR A 190 -7.95 -21.66 -9.35
C TYR A 190 -8.80 -20.99 -10.45
N PRO A 191 -9.25 -21.70 -11.51
CA PRO A 191 -10.20 -21.12 -12.47
C PRO A 191 -11.54 -20.69 -11.83
N ASP A 192 -12.02 -21.43 -10.84
CA ASP A 192 -13.34 -21.25 -10.20
C ASP A 192 -13.29 -20.36 -8.94
N MET A 193 -12.09 -19.89 -8.59
CA MET A 193 -11.90 -18.93 -7.48
C MET A 193 -12.47 -17.56 -7.87
N ASP A 194 -13.36 -17.05 -7.01
CA ASP A 194 -14.07 -15.79 -7.18
C ASP A 194 -14.21 -15.08 -5.82
N TYR A 195 -13.35 -14.10 -5.57
CA TYR A 195 -13.32 -13.38 -4.30
C TYR A 195 -14.61 -12.59 -4.04
N SER A 196 -15.29 -12.15 -5.10
CA SER A 196 -16.48 -11.29 -4.98
C SER A 196 -17.66 -12.01 -4.32
N THR A 197 -17.73 -13.33 -4.47
CA THR A 197 -18.77 -14.18 -3.90
C THR A 197 -18.27 -15.07 -2.77
N GLN A 198 -16.95 -15.31 -2.68
CA GLN A 198 -16.32 -16.24 -1.74
C GLN A 198 -15.52 -15.53 -0.64
N SER A 199 -15.80 -14.26 -0.34
CA SER A 199 -15.11 -13.54 0.73
C SER A 199 -16.04 -12.75 1.64
N MET A 200 -15.66 -12.63 2.90
CA MET A 200 -16.37 -11.79 3.87
C MET A 200 -16.35 -10.31 3.41
N TYR A 201 -15.20 -9.81 2.98
CA TYR A 201 -15.06 -8.38 2.66
C TYR A 201 -15.96 -7.96 1.50
N ALA A 202 -16.01 -8.75 0.42
CA ALA A 202 -16.88 -8.43 -0.72
C ALA A 202 -18.37 -8.63 -0.39
N THR A 203 -18.71 -9.58 0.48
CA THR A 203 -20.11 -9.89 0.79
C THR A 203 -20.72 -9.00 1.88
N GLU A 204 -19.92 -8.52 2.84
CA GLU A 204 -20.40 -7.74 3.99
C GLU A 204 -20.00 -6.25 3.95
N PHE A 205 -18.84 -5.90 3.37
CA PHE A 205 -18.29 -4.54 3.48
C PHE A 205 -18.18 -3.78 2.16
N SER A 206 -17.89 -4.46 1.06
CA SER A 206 -17.71 -3.83 -0.25
C SER A 206 -18.30 -4.71 -1.37
N PRO A 207 -19.65 -4.74 -1.52
CA PRO A 207 -20.30 -5.45 -2.62
C PRO A 207 -19.72 -5.04 -3.97
N GLY A 208 -19.30 -6.02 -4.77
CA GLY A 208 -18.64 -5.80 -6.06
C GLY A 208 -17.12 -5.66 -6.00
N TYR A 209 -16.50 -5.82 -4.82
CA TYR A 209 -15.06 -5.93 -4.70
C TYR A 209 -14.57 -7.28 -5.23
N ASP A 210 -13.85 -7.24 -6.35
CA ASP A 210 -13.49 -8.41 -7.14
C ASP A 210 -12.18 -9.08 -6.67
N GLY A 211 -11.79 -10.17 -7.33
CA GLY A 211 -10.60 -10.95 -7.05
C GLY A 211 -10.74 -12.39 -7.52
N LYS A 212 -9.75 -13.22 -7.22
CA LYS A 212 -9.84 -14.67 -7.42
C LYS A 212 -9.62 -15.41 -6.11
N MET A 213 -8.41 -15.89 -5.87
CA MET A 213 -8.05 -16.54 -4.62
C MET A 213 -8.05 -15.52 -3.48
N PHE A 214 -7.48 -14.35 -3.74
CA PHE A 214 -7.48 -13.19 -2.88
C PHE A 214 -8.20 -12.02 -3.55
N ASN A 215 -8.28 -10.89 -2.84
CA ASN A 215 -8.81 -9.65 -3.40
C ASN A 215 -8.02 -9.22 -4.65
N LEU A 216 -8.66 -8.45 -5.54
CA LEU A 216 -8.09 -8.04 -6.84
C LEU A 216 -6.67 -7.45 -6.78
N ILE A 217 -6.30 -6.77 -5.69
CA ILE A 217 -4.97 -6.15 -5.53
C ILE A 217 -3.95 -7.22 -5.20
N SER A 218 -4.18 -7.99 -4.13
CA SER A 218 -3.28 -9.07 -3.73
C SER A 218 -3.17 -10.15 -4.82
N GLU A 219 -4.23 -10.33 -5.59
CA GLU A 219 -4.29 -11.30 -6.68
C GLU A 219 -3.28 -10.99 -7.80
N THR A 220 -2.84 -9.73 -7.99
CA THR A 220 -1.81 -9.44 -9.01
C THR A 220 -0.48 -10.08 -8.66
N MET A 221 -0.09 -10.03 -7.38
CA MET A 221 1.13 -10.66 -6.88
C MET A 221 1.00 -12.18 -6.94
N ASN A 222 -0.16 -12.71 -6.53
CA ASN A 222 -0.45 -14.14 -6.58
C ASN A 222 -0.36 -14.68 -8.01
N ALA A 223 -1.06 -14.06 -8.97
CA ALA A 223 -1.04 -14.47 -10.37
C ALA A 223 0.39 -14.48 -10.95
N ALA A 224 1.19 -13.45 -10.65
CA ALA A 224 2.59 -13.41 -11.06
C ALA A 224 3.42 -14.54 -10.43
N GLN A 225 3.28 -14.79 -9.12
CA GLN A 225 3.97 -15.88 -8.41
C GLN A 225 3.60 -17.25 -8.94
N LEU A 226 2.31 -17.51 -9.18
CA LEU A 226 1.83 -18.76 -9.75
C LEU A 226 2.40 -18.99 -11.15
N CYS A 227 2.42 -17.96 -12.02
CA CYS A 227 3.00 -18.07 -13.36
C CYS A 227 4.52 -18.28 -13.33
N LYS A 228 5.24 -17.59 -12.43
CA LYS A 228 6.68 -17.81 -12.19
C LYS A 228 6.95 -19.25 -11.73
N ALA A 229 6.13 -19.79 -10.82
CA ALA A 229 6.29 -21.16 -10.33
C ALA A 229 6.05 -22.19 -11.45
N VAL A 230 5.03 -22.02 -12.28
CA VAL A 230 4.79 -22.89 -13.46
C VAL A 230 5.98 -22.85 -14.41
N ASP A 231 6.54 -21.67 -14.70
CA ASP A 231 7.73 -21.55 -15.56
C ASP A 231 8.94 -22.27 -14.96
N ALA A 232 9.18 -22.09 -13.66
CA ALA A 232 10.35 -22.61 -12.96
C ALA A 232 10.44 -24.13 -12.93
N VAL A 233 9.31 -24.86 -12.84
CA VAL A 233 9.29 -26.34 -12.74
C VAL A 233 8.83 -27.03 -14.02
N ARG A 234 8.67 -26.28 -15.10
CA ARG A 234 8.11 -26.74 -16.38
C ARG A 234 8.86 -27.93 -17.00
N ASP A 235 10.17 -27.95 -16.86
CA ASP A 235 11.06 -28.99 -17.37
C ASP A 235 11.07 -30.26 -16.49
N ALA A 236 10.57 -30.16 -15.26
CA ALA A 236 10.47 -31.26 -14.32
C ALA A 236 9.13 -32.02 -14.36
N ILE A 237 8.18 -31.61 -15.22
CA ILE A 237 6.88 -32.30 -15.36
C ILE A 237 7.13 -33.77 -15.77
N PRO A 238 6.71 -34.76 -14.94
CA PRO A 238 7.02 -36.15 -15.21
C PRO A 238 6.17 -36.71 -16.36
N ALA A 239 6.68 -37.76 -16.99
CA ALA A 239 5.95 -38.51 -18.02
C ALA A 239 4.94 -39.53 -17.46
N ASP A 240 4.98 -39.79 -16.16
CA ASP A 240 4.15 -40.80 -15.48
C ASP A 240 2.71 -40.27 -15.22
N PRO A 241 1.67 -41.09 -15.42
CA PRO A 241 0.25 -40.75 -15.25
C PRO A 241 -0.26 -40.28 -13.88
N ILE A 242 0.60 -39.92 -12.92
CA ILE A 242 0.19 -39.46 -11.57
C ILE A 242 -0.73 -38.23 -11.65
N PHE A 243 -0.52 -37.35 -12.65
CA PHE A 243 -1.26 -36.08 -12.79
C PHE A 243 -2.22 -36.07 -14.01
N ALA A 244 -1.84 -36.69 -15.13
CA ALA A 244 -2.67 -36.88 -16.32
C ALA A 244 -2.09 -37.97 -17.25
N ALA A 245 -2.82 -38.39 -18.29
CA ALA A 245 -2.43 -39.51 -19.15
C ALA A 245 -1.08 -39.36 -19.90
N THR A 246 -0.60 -38.13 -20.12
CA THR A 246 0.71 -37.84 -20.74
C THR A 246 1.34 -36.59 -20.14
N THR A 247 2.65 -36.40 -20.35
CA THR A 247 3.37 -35.17 -20.00
C THR A 247 2.69 -33.93 -20.57
N GLU A 248 2.29 -33.99 -21.85
CA GLU A 248 1.63 -32.88 -22.55
C GLU A 248 0.24 -32.59 -21.97
N ALA A 249 -0.49 -33.62 -21.53
CA ALA A 249 -1.79 -33.45 -20.88
C ALA A 249 -1.64 -32.79 -19.51
N THR A 250 -0.65 -33.21 -18.70
CA THR A 250 -0.34 -32.59 -17.40
C THR A 250 0.05 -31.13 -17.58
N ARG A 251 0.96 -30.87 -18.52
CA ARG A 251 1.38 -29.51 -18.88
C ARG A 251 0.19 -28.66 -19.31
N ALA A 252 -0.63 -29.13 -20.24
CA ALA A 252 -1.78 -28.39 -20.74
C ALA A 252 -2.85 -28.14 -19.66
N LYS A 253 -3.00 -29.05 -18.69
CA LYS A 253 -3.85 -28.85 -17.52
C LYS A 253 -3.33 -27.71 -16.65
N ILE A 254 -2.05 -27.77 -16.24
CA ILE A 254 -1.42 -26.76 -15.38
C ILE A 254 -1.39 -25.39 -16.07
N GLU A 255 -0.90 -25.33 -17.31
CA GLU A 255 -0.79 -24.07 -18.05
C GLU A 255 -2.17 -23.41 -18.26
N ARG A 256 -3.22 -24.19 -18.59
CA ARG A 256 -4.58 -23.65 -18.72
C ARG A 256 -5.16 -23.22 -17.38
N GLY A 257 -5.05 -24.06 -16.35
CA GLY A 257 -5.64 -23.85 -15.04
C GLY A 257 -4.98 -22.73 -14.23
N ILE A 258 -3.71 -22.42 -14.52
CA ILE A 258 -2.93 -21.40 -13.82
C ILE A 258 -2.66 -20.19 -14.69
N ILE A 259 -1.90 -20.35 -15.79
CA ILE A 259 -1.50 -19.22 -16.64
C ILE A 259 -2.73 -18.68 -17.38
N GLY A 260 -3.51 -19.56 -18.02
CA GLY A 260 -4.74 -19.17 -18.70
C GLY A 260 -5.72 -18.47 -17.76
N ALA A 261 -5.96 -19.06 -16.59
CA ALA A 261 -6.86 -18.47 -15.60
C ALA A 261 -6.34 -17.15 -15.00
N SER A 262 -5.02 -16.91 -14.98
CA SER A 262 -4.40 -15.64 -14.60
C SER A 262 -4.59 -14.57 -15.69
N LEU A 263 -4.34 -14.92 -16.95
CA LEU A 263 -4.58 -14.06 -18.11
C LEU A 263 -6.06 -13.62 -18.18
N ASP A 264 -6.99 -14.58 -18.03
CA ASP A 264 -8.43 -14.31 -18.01
C ASP A 264 -8.81 -13.39 -16.84
N GLY A 265 -8.19 -13.60 -15.68
CA GLY A 265 -8.37 -12.74 -14.50
C GLY A 265 -7.93 -11.30 -14.75
N ILE A 266 -6.78 -11.10 -15.41
CA ILE A 266 -6.22 -9.76 -15.69
C ILE A 266 -7.01 -9.07 -16.79
N TYR A 267 -7.22 -9.72 -17.95
CA TYR A 267 -8.01 -9.13 -19.03
C TYR A 267 -9.47 -8.91 -18.65
N GLY A 268 -10.03 -9.74 -17.76
CA GLY A 268 -11.37 -9.62 -17.23
C GLY A 268 -11.51 -8.63 -16.07
N GLY A 269 -10.40 -8.18 -15.47
CA GLY A 269 -10.41 -7.16 -14.41
C GLY A 269 -10.49 -7.63 -12.97
N ARG A 270 -10.54 -8.94 -12.78
CA ARG A 270 -10.55 -9.57 -11.46
C ARG A 270 -9.17 -9.50 -10.79
N VAL A 271 -8.12 -9.26 -11.57
CA VAL A 271 -6.73 -9.15 -11.10
C VAL A 271 -6.21 -7.76 -11.44
N ARG A 272 -6.30 -6.84 -10.48
CA ARG A 272 -5.98 -5.42 -10.66
C ARG A 272 -5.58 -4.77 -9.34
N GLY A 273 -4.38 -4.17 -9.33
CA GLY A 273 -3.82 -3.41 -8.21
C GLY A 273 -3.54 -1.95 -8.56
N ASN A 274 -2.62 -1.33 -7.82
CA ASN A 274 -2.02 -0.05 -8.16
C ASN A 274 -1.35 -0.10 -9.55
N TYR A 275 -1.08 1.07 -10.13
CA TYR A 275 -0.53 1.15 -11.47
C TYR A 275 0.79 0.38 -11.58
N GLY A 276 0.92 -0.44 -12.63
CA GLY A 276 2.06 -1.31 -12.87
C GLY A 276 1.89 -2.74 -12.34
N MET A 277 1.14 -2.96 -11.25
CA MET A 277 1.05 -4.29 -10.63
C MET A 277 0.47 -5.36 -11.57
N HIS A 278 -0.60 -5.03 -12.29
CA HIS A 278 -1.30 -5.98 -13.16
C HIS A 278 -0.74 -5.99 -14.58
N GLN A 279 -0.13 -4.90 -15.05
CA GLN A 279 0.71 -4.88 -16.24
C GLN A 279 1.90 -5.84 -16.08
N GLU A 280 2.55 -5.80 -14.92
CA GLU A 280 3.64 -6.70 -14.55
C GLU A 280 3.16 -8.16 -14.52
N ALA A 281 2.07 -8.44 -13.81
CA ALA A 281 1.49 -9.78 -13.74
C ALA A 281 1.12 -10.32 -15.14
N LEU A 282 0.60 -9.45 -16.03
CA LEU A 282 0.26 -9.81 -17.39
C LEU A 282 1.48 -10.23 -18.20
N LEU A 283 2.58 -9.48 -18.12
CA LEU A 283 3.81 -9.81 -18.84
C LEU A 283 4.44 -11.09 -18.30
N PHE A 284 4.42 -11.32 -16.99
CA PHE A 284 4.86 -12.60 -16.42
C PHE A 284 4.02 -13.76 -16.94
N ALA A 285 2.69 -13.65 -16.92
CA ALA A 285 1.79 -14.68 -17.41
C ALA A 285 1.96 -14.93 -18.91
N ALA A 286 2.07 -13.88 -19.72
CA ALA A 286 2.23 -13.98 -21.16
C ALA A 286 3.58 -14.61 -21.55
N ILE A 287 4.69 -14.22 -20.91
CA ILE A 287 6.00 -14.86 -21.15
C ILE A 287 5.96 -16.32 -20.70
N ALA A 288 5.39 -16.60 -19.52
CA ALA A 288 5.22 -17.97 -19.04
C ALA A 288 4.32 -18.81 -19.98
N SER A 289 3.35 -18.23 -20.69
CA SER A 289 2.55 -19.01 -21.65
C SER A 289 3.40 -19.61 -22.77
N GLY A 290 4.51 -18.95 -23.13
CA GLY A 290 5.33 -19.33 -24.28
C GLY A 290 4.63 -19.14 -25.64
N ASP A 291 3.41 -18.60 -25.68
CA ASP A 291 2.66 -18.32 -26.91
C ASP A 291 3.00 -16.91 -27.43
N GLN A 292 3.58 -16.84 -28.63
CA GLN A 292 3.93 -15.56 -29.26
C GLN A 292 2.73 -14.64 -29.44
N ARG A 293 1.56 -15.17 -29.78
CA ARG A 293 0.36 -14.33 -29.99
C ARG A 293 -0.10 -13.68 -28.70
N GLU A 294 0.02 -14.40 -27.59
CA GLU A 294 -0.34 -13.89 -26.27
C GLU A 294 0.69 -12.87 -25.78
N MET A 295 1.98 -13.11 -26.03
CA MET A 295 3.02 -12.10 -25.75
C MET A 295 2.79 -10.81 -26.55
N ASP A 296 2.48 -10.90 -27.85
CA ASP A 296 2.19 -9.73 -28.69
C ASP A 296 0.94 -8.98 -28.18
N ARG A 297 -0.10 -9.72 -27.79
CA ARG A 297 -1.33 -9.17 -27.20
C ARG A 297 -1.05 -8.45 -25.88
N ALA A 298 -0.27 -9.07 -24.99
CA ALA A 298 0.10 -8.50 -23.70
C ALA A 298 0.92 -7.22 -23.87
N VAL A 299 1.88 -7.19 -24.80
CA VAL A 299 2.65 -5.98 -25.13
C VAL A 299 1.72 -4.86 -25.61
N ALA A 300 0.83 -5.16 -26.57
CA ALA A 300 -0.13 -4.19 -27.06
C ALA A 300 -1.06 -3.68 -25.94
N TRP A 301 -1.49 -4.55 -25.03
CA TRP A 301 -2.32 -4.15 -23.90
C TRP A 301 -1.57 -3.25 -22.91
N VAL A 302 -0.35 -3.63 -22.52
CA VAL A 302 0.47 -2.86 -21.56
C VAL A 302 0.88 -1.50 -22.12
N LEU A 303 1.06 -1.38 -23.43
CA LEU A 303 1.48 -0.13 -24.07
C LEU A 303 0.29 0.74 -24.49
N ASP A 304 -0.74 0.15 -25.09
CA ASP A 304 -1.74 0.86 -25.91
C ASP A 304 -3.19 0.66 -25.43
N ASN A 305 -3.44 0.04 -24.27
CA ASN A 305 -4.79 0.00 -23.73
C ASN A 305 -5.27 1.41 -23.37
N THR A 306 -6.43 1.84 -23.88
CA THR A 306 -6.89 3.22 -23.67
C THR A 306 -7.52 3.47 -22.30
N GLY A 307 -7.63 2.46 -21.45
CA GLY A 307 -8.33 2.52 -20.15
C GLY A 307 -9.86 2.62 -20.28
N GLU A 308 -10.37 3.46 -21.18
CA GLU A 308 -11.80 3.76 -21.37
C GLU A 308 -12.64 2.63 -21.95
N ALA A 309 -12.03 1.69 -22.69
CA ALA A 309 -12.74 0.64 -23.44
C ALA A 309 -12.90 -0.68 -22.64
N THR A 310 -12.48 -0.70 -21.38
CA THR A 310 -12.42 -1.93 -20.60
C THR A 310 -13.66 -2.11 -19.72
N LEU A 311 -14.08 -3.36 -19.45
CA LEU A 311 -15.12 -3.68 -18.45
C LEU A 311 -14.70 -3.29 -17.01
N LEU A 312 -13.46 -2.82 -16.84
CA LEU A 312 -12.82 -2.40 -15.59
C LEU A 312 -13.35 -1.08 -15.04
N LYS A 313 -14.34 -0.48 -15.73
CA LYS A 313 -14.48 0.97 -15.80
C LYS A 313 -14.83 1.64 -14.48
N GLU A 314 -15.47 0.94 -13.56
CA GLU A 314 -15.84 1.52 -12.28
C GLU A 314 -15.71 0.39 -11.26
N MET A 315 -14.88 0.55 -10.22
CA MET A 315 -15.37 0.00 -8.96
C MET A 315 -16.67 0.76 -8.74
N LEU A 316 -17.80 0.11 -8.99
CA LEU A 316 -19.14 0.63 -8.68
C LEU A 316 -19.34 0.65 -7.15
N THR A 317 -18.32 1.09 -6.42
CA THR A 317 -18.46 1.57 -5.05
C THR A 317 -19.02 2.99 -5.15
N SER A 318 -20.24 3.09 -5.67
CA SER A 318 -21.05 4.30 -5.57
C SER A 318 -21.47 4.41 -4.10
N PHE A 319 -20.64 5.03 -3.29
CA PHE A 319 -21.07 5.51 -1.98
C PHE A 319 -21.51 6.96 -2.19
N ASP A 320 -22.81 7.17 -2.43
CA ASP A 320 -23.51 8.46 -2.50
C ASP A 320 -22.63 9.66 -2.93
N ASP A 321 -22.63 9.93 -4.24
CA ASP A 321 -21.91 11.02 -4.94
C ASP A 321 -20.37 11.00 -4.85
N TYR A 322 -19.76 10.12 -4.05
CA TYR A 322 -18.31 9.89 -4.05
C TYR A 322 -17.95 8.75 -5.02
N VAL A 323 -17.70 9.10 -6.27
CA VAL A 323 -17.28 8.14 -7.29
C VAL A 323 -15.76 8.01 -7.26
N PHE A 324 -15.24 6.81 -6.95
CA PHE A 324 -13.86 6.42 -7.23
C PHE A 324 -13.66 6.32 -8.76
N ARG A 325 -13.61 7.46 -9.45
CA ARG A 325 -13.48 7.53 -10.92
C ARG A 325 -12.14 6.99 -11.45
N ASP A 326 -11.20 6.67 -10.56
CA ASP A 326 -9.76 6.60 -10.86
C ASP A 326 -9.25 5.22 -11.30
N LYS A 327 -9.86 4.12 -10.85
CA LYS A 327 -9.27 2.78 -11.12
C LYS A 327 -9.40 2.30 -12.57
N SER A 328 -10.15 3.02 -13.41
CA SER A 328 -10.13 2.79 -14.87
C SER A 328 -8.85 3.34 -15.50
N ALA A 329 -8.32 4.44 -14.97
CA ALA A 329 -7.02 4.99 -15.38
C ALA A 329 -5.88 4.02 -15.03
N HIS A 330 -6.03 3.19 -13.99
CA HIS A 330 -5.00 2.22 -13.64
C HIS A 330 -4.75 1.16 -14.71
N ALA A 331 -5.73 0.91 -15.59
CA ALA A 331 -5.59 0.00 -16.72
C ALA A 331 -5.00 0.65 -17.97
N GLU A 332 -4.80 1.96 -17.97
CA GLU A 332 -4.27 2.71 -19.10
C GLU A 332 -2.86 2.23 -19.47
N GLY A 333 -2.63 2.00 -20.76
CA GLY A 333 -1.35 1.58 -21.30
C GLY A 333 -0.30 2.67 -21.14
N LEU A 334 0.97 2.26 -21.01
CA LEU A 334 2.08 3.14 -20.71
C LEU A 334 2.24 4.29 -21.72
N ASN A 335 1.84 4.12 -22.99
CA ASN A 335 1.93 5.21 -23.96
C ASN A 335 1.03 6.40 -23.62
N PHE A 336 -0.07 6.17 -22.92
CA PHE A 336 -0.98 7.24 -22.49
C PHE A 336 -0.77 7.59 -21.01
N ALA A 337 -0.56 6.59 -20.15
CA ALA A 337 -0.37 6.80 -18.72
C ALA A 337 0.86 7.65 -18.39
N LEU A 338 1.94 7.54 -19.18
CA LEU A 338 3.10 8.43 -19.02
C LEU A 338 2.68 9.90 -19.15
N ASP A 339 1.71 10.26 -19.98
CA ASP A 339 1.26 11.65 -20.14
C ASP A 339 0.12 12.02 -19.17
N ASN A 340 -0.81 11.09 -18.94
CA ASN A 340 -2.04 11.35 -18.18
C ASN A 340 -1.89 11.14 -16.67
N LEU A 341 -1.06 10.18 -16.25
CA LEU A 341 -0.99 9.69 -14.86
C LEU A 341 0.35 9.95 -14.19
N ILE A 342 1.30 10.56 -14.89
CA ILE A 342 2.60 10.92 -14.33
C ILE A 342 2.79 12.42 -14.49
N PHE A 343 3.06 13.11 -13.40
CA PHE A 343 3.32 14.53 -13.43
C PHE A 343 4.64 14.83 -14.16
N ARG A 344 4.85 16.09 -14.51
CA ARG A 344 6.09 16.55 -15.17
C ARG A 344 7.35 16.15 -14.39
N GLU A 345 7.26 16.18 -13.05
CA GLU A 345 8.35 15.80 -12.15
C GLU A 345 8.62 14.27 -12.13
N GLY A 346 7.82 13.46 -12.83
CA GLY A 346 7.99 12.01 -12.89
C GLY A 346 7.38 11.26 -11.69
N ILE A 347 6.76 11.96 -10.75
CA ILE A 347 5.96 11.34 -9.70
C ILE A 347 4.59 10.97 -10.28
N GLY A 348 4.11 9.78 -9.95
CA GLY A 348 2.79 9.32 -10.37
C GLY A 348 1.66 10.14 -9.71
N TRP A 349 0.48 9.93 -10.23
CA TRP A 349 -0.72 10.69 -9.88
C TRP A 349 -1.29 10.34 -8.50
N GLU A 350 -0.87 9.23 -7.86
CA GLU A 350 -1.50 8.62 -6.66
C GLU A 350 -1.42 9.45 -5.34
N SER A 351 -1.11 10.75 -5.42
CA SER A 351 -0.88 11.71 -4.32
C SER A 351 0.20 11.30 -3.31
N SER A 352 0.19 10.08 -2.79
CA SER A 352 1.15 9.57 -1.82
C SER A 352 2.53 9.32 -2.46
N PRO A 353 3.60 9.90 -1.91
CA PRO A 353 4.96 9.56 -2.29
C PRO A 353 5.27 8.06 -2.12
N SER A 354 4.78 7.42 -1.05
CA SER A 354 5.05 5.99 -0.78
C SER A 354 4.49 5.08 -1.87
N TYR A 355 3.24 5.30 -2.28
CA TYR A 355 2.62 4.52 -3.36
C TYR A 355 3.27 4.79 -4.72
N ASN A 356 3.63 6.04 -5.00
CA ASN A 356 4.34 6.40 -6.22
C ASN A 356 5.76 5.82 -6.31
N SER A 357 6.42 5.53 -5.18
CA SER A 357 7.67 4.75 -5.18
C SER A 357 7.43 3.32 -5.67
N GLY A 358 6.30 2.72 -5.27
CA GLY A 358 5.84 1.43 -5.79
C GLY A 358 5.65 1.43 -7.30
N TRP A 359 5.04 2.49 -7.87
CA TRP A 359 4.89 2.62 -9.33
C TRP A 359 6.23 2.57 -10.06
N VAL A 360 7.25 3.27 -9.54
CA VAL A 360 8.60 3.25 -10.10
C VAL A 360 9.19 1.84 -10.08
N GLY A 361 8.99 1.09 -8.99
CA GLY A 361 9.40 -0.31 -8.89
C GLY A 361 8.76 -1.19 -9.95
N HIS A 362 7.43 -1.15 -10.07
CA HIS A 362 6.70 -1.95 -11.06
C HIS A 362 7.05 -1.56 -12.50
N ILE A 363 7.15 -0.26 -12.81
CA ILE A 363 7.52 0.21 -14.16
C ILE A 363 8.94 -0.22 -14.53
N ALA A 364 9.88 -0.26 -13.58
CA ALA A 364 11.22 -0.79 -13.82
C ALA A 364 11.19 -2.29 -14.21
N ILE A 365 10.38 -3.09 -13.50
CA ILE A 365 10.20 -4.51 -13.83
C ILE A 365 9.54 -4.67 -15.20
N ILE A 366 8.49 -3.90 -15.48
CA ILE A 366 7.81 -3.89 -16.79
C ILE A 366 8.78 -3.54 -17.90
N ALA A 367 9.61 -2.51 -17.74
CA ALA A 367 10.63 -2.15 -18.72
C ALA A 367 11.55 -3.34 -19.04
N ARG A 368 12.00 -4.06 -18.01
CA ARG A 368 12.86 -5.24 -18.16
C ARG A 368 12.17 -6.41 -18.86
N LEU A 369 10.88 -6.63 -18.60
CA LEU A 369 10.10 -7.66 -19.29
C LEU A 369 9.82 -7.29 -20.75
N LEU A 370 9.54 -6.01 -21.01
CA LEU A 370 9.35 -5.47 -22.36
C LEU A 370 10.62 -5.53 -23.21
N GLU A 371 11.81 -5.32 -22.61
CA GLU A 371 13.10 -5.51 -23.29
C GLU A 371 13.26 -6.94 -23.83
N LYS A 372 12.90 -7.95 -23.02
CA LYS A 372 12.90 -9.37 -23.46
C LYS A 372 11.97 -9.61 -24.65
N LEU A 373 10.94 -8.77 -24.78
CA LEU A 373 9.96 -8.78 -25.86
C LEU A 373 10.30 -7.80 -27.00
N GLY A 374 11.49 -7.21 -26.99
CA GLY A 374 11.99 -6.33 -28.05
C GLY A 374 11.52 -4.88 -27.98
N VAL A 375 10.96 -4.44 -26.85
CA VAL A 375 10.48 -3.07 -26.64
C VAL A 375 11.40 -2.32 -25.68
N GLN A 376 11.92 -1.17 -26.12
CA GLN A 376 12.84 -0.32 -25.34
C GLN A 376 12.08 0.80 -24.62
N LEU A 377 11.57 0.51 -23.43
CA LEU A 377 10.78 1.50 -22.66
C LEU A 377 11.65 2.64 -22.11
N TRP A 378 12.94 2.39 -21.83
CA TRP A 378 13.88 3.39 -21.30
C TRP A 378 14.16 4.56 -22.24
N ASP A 379 13.93 4.37 -23.55
CA ASP A 379 14.03 5.43 -24.56
C ASP A 379 13.02 6.56 -24.30
N ARG A 380 11.98 6.31 -23.48
CA ARG A 380 11.00 7.33 -23.07
C ARG A 380 11.60 8.22 -21.97
N PRO A 381 11.81 9.52 -22.22
CA PRO A 381 12.42 10.41 -21.22
C PRO A 381 11.66 10.49 -19.91
N LYS A 382 10.33 10.36 -19.95
CA LYS A 382 9.48 10.44 -18.76
C LYS A 382 9.67 9.26 -17.81
N VAL A 383 9.98 8.07 -18.33
CA VAL A 383 10.33 6.88 -17.51
C VAL A 383 11.60 7.14 -16.72
N ARG A 384 12.64 7.69 -17.36
CA ARG A 384 13.90 8.07 -16.70
C ARG A 384 13.70 9.19 -15.66
N ARG A 385 12.81 10.15 -15.97
CA ARG A 385 12.48 11.26 -15.07
C ARG A 385 11.87 10.80 -13.73
N MET A 386 11.17 9.66 -13.72
CA MET A 386 10.55 9.12 -12.51
C MET A 386 11.55 8.83 -11.39
N PHE A 387 12.83 8.64 -11.70
CA PHE A 387 13.86 8.33 -10.71
C PHE A 387 14.44 9.53 -9.98
N ARG A 388 13.93 10.75 -10.20
CA ARG A 388 14.46 11.97 -9.57
C ARG A 388 13.58 12.52 -8.45
N TRP A 389 12.26 12.36 -8.54
CA TRP A 389 11.33 13.10 -7.68
C TRP A 389 11.53 12.84 -6.19
N ALA A 390 11.94 11.63 -5.79
CA ALA A 390 12.19 11.31 -4.38
C ALA A 390 13.36 12.12 -3.80
N THR A 391 14.39 12.36 -4.61
CA THR A 391 15.52 13.22 -4.24
C THR A 391 15.09 14.69 -4.17
N GLU A 392 14.30 15.15 -5.15
CA GLU A 392 13.74 16.50 -5.20
C GLU A 392 12.84 16.80 -4.02
N MET A 393 12.13 15.79 -3.52
CA MET A 393 11.17 15.89 -2.43
C MET A 393 11.83 15.89 -1.03
N SER A 394 13.09 15.49 -0.93
CA SER A 394 13.73 15.24 0.37
C SER A 394 13.94 16.50 1.23
N CYS A 395 13.63 16.39 2.51
CA CYS A 395 13.84 17.40 3.53
C CYS A 395 14.93 16.91 4.49
N LEU A 396 15.97 17.74 4.69
CA LEU A 396 17.11 17.44 5.57
C LEU A 396 17.84 16.12 5.26
N ASP A 397 17.67 15.59 4.05
CA ASP A 397 18.13 14.26 3.59
C ASP A 397 17.63 13.07 4.44
N LYS A 398 16.59 13.30 5.27
CA LYS A 398 16.05 12.31 6.22
C LYS A 398 14.55 12.11 6.09
N PHE A 399 13.85 13.05 5.46
CA PHE A 399 12.39 13.07 5.43
C PHE A 399 11.87 13.28 4.03
N SER A 400 10.72 12.69 3.73
CA SER A 400 9.80 13.18 2.71
C SER A 400 8.59 13.79 3.42
N PRO A 401 7.96 14.85 2.87
CA PRO A 401 6.66 15.29 3.33
C PRO A 401 5.66 14.13 3.33
N ALA A 402 4.89 13.99 4.41
CA ALA A 402 3.93 12.91 4.61
C ALA A 402 2.59 13.24 3.91
N VAL A 403 2.67 13.51 2.60
CA VAL A 403 1.51 13.86 1.78
C VAL A 403 0.66 12.62 1.51
N GLY A 404 -0.62 12.69 1.86
CA GLY A 404 -1.54 11.57 1.70
C GLY A 404 -1.15 10.36 2.56
N ASP A 405 -1.46 9.16 2.08
CA ASP A 405 -1.10 7.91 2.74
C ASP A 405 0.42 7.64 2.58
N ALA A 406 1.28 8.42 3.24
CA ALA A 406 2.73 8.29 3.24
C ALA A 406 3.38 8.75 4.55
N GLY A 407 4.45 8.06 4.97
CA GLY A 407 5.22 8.43 6.15
C GLY A 407 4.38 8.47 7.43
N GLY A 408 4.79 9.32 8.38
CA GLY A 408 4.00 9.63 9.57
C GLY A 408 4.61 10.75 10.40
N ALA A 409 4.10 10.92 11.62
CA ALA A 409 4.49 12.03 12.49
C ALA A 409 5.98 12.01 12.89
N LEU A 410 6.55 10.81 13.06
CA LEU A 410 7.98 10.62 13.36
C LEU A 410 8.88 10.69 12.11
N GLY A 411 8.28 10.81 10.93
CA GLY A 411 8.96 10.95 9.65
C GLY A 411 9.23 9.64 8.92
N GLY A 412 10.21 9.70 8.00
CA GLY A 412 10.56 8.66 7.04
C GLY A 412 11.00 9.30 5.72
N LEU A 413 12.02 8.73 5.07
CA LEU A 413 12.44 9.15 3.74
C LEU A 413 11.83 8.17 2.72
N THR A 414 11.05 8.68 1.78
CA THR A 414 10.58 7.88 0.65
C THR A 414 11.71 7.74 -0.35
N GLU A 415 12.09 6.50 -0.64
CA GLU A 415 13.18 6.19 -1.56
C GLU A 415 12.76 5.10 -2.56
N PHE A 416 13.49 5.01 -3.67
CA PHE A 416 13.35 3.91 -4.62
C PHE A 416 14.08 2.67 -4.11
N SER A 417 13.52 1.50 -4.39
CA SER A 417 14.19 0.24 -4.03
C SER A 417 15.53 0.09 -4.77
N THR A 418 16.49 -0.57 -4.13
CA THR A 418 17.80 -0.87 -4.75
C THR A 418 17.62 -1.64 -6.07
N ALA A 419 16.67 -2.59 -6.11
CA ALA A 419 16.33 -3.33 -7.32
C ALA A 419 15.86 -2.41 -8.45
N ALA A 420 14.95 -1.46 -8.18
CA ALA A 420 14.46 -0.53 -9.20
C ALA A 420 15.60 0.37 -9.73
N LEU A 421 16.45 0.90 -8.85
CA LEU A 421 17.62 1.70 -9.23
C LEU A 421 18.59 0.91 -10.11
N ARG A 422 18.84 -0.35 -9.76
CA ARG A 422 19.73 -1.24 -10.51
C ARG A 422 19.18 -1.53 -11.89
N THR A 423 17.91 -1.93 -11.99
CA THR A 423 17.24 -2.19 -13.27
C THR A 423 17.26 -0.95 -14.16
N ALA A 424 16.99 0.24 -13.59
CA ALA A 424 17.05 1.49 -14.33
C ALA A 424 18.48 1.85 -14.77
N TRP A 425 19.48 1.66 -13.92
CA TRP A 425 20.89 1.86 -14.29
C TRP A 425 21.32 0.95 -15.44
N MET A 426 20.98 -0.34 -15.39
CA MET A 426 21.29 -1.30 -16.46
C MET A 426 20.67 -0.91 -17.80
N GLY A 427 19.47 -0.33 -17.79
CA GLY A 427 18.80 0.10 -19.02
C GLY A 427 19.21 1.48 -19.54
N THR A 428 19.92 2.30 -18.74
CA THR A 428 20.11 3.73 -19.06
C THR A 428 21.54 4.26 -18.91
N GLU A 429 22.37 3.61 -18.09
CA GLU A 429 23.68 4.11 -17.63
C GLU A 429 23.62 5.56 -17.11
N ASP A 430 22.48 5.94 -16.54
CA ASP A 430 22.20 7.31 -16.13
C ASP A 430 23.03 7.73 -14.90
N PRO A 431 23.92 8.73 -15.01
CA PRO A 431 24.91 9.03 -13.97
C PRO A 431 24.31 9.37 -12.59
N PHE A 432 23.11 9.95 -12.57
CA PHE A 432 22.38 10.24 -11.34
C PHE A 432 21.86 8.97 -10.67
N ILE A 433 21.27 8.05 -11.45
CA ILE A 433 20.78 6.76 -10.93
C ILE A 433 21.95 5.93 -10.43
N GLY A 434 23.06 5.89 -11.17
CA GLY A 434 24.28 5.19 -10.77
C GLY A 434 24.82 5.69 -9.43
N GLU A 435 24.85 7.00 -9.23
CA GLU A 435 25.32 7.59 -7.96
C GLU A 435 24.34 7.33 -6.80
N LEU A 436 23.02 7.33 -7.03
CA LEU A 436 22.04 6.90 -6.02
C LEU A 436 22.22 5.42 -5.66
N LEU A 437 22.43 4.56 -6.65
CA LEU A 437 22.66 3.12 -6.44
C LEU A 437 23.94 2.88 -5.63
N ARG A 438 25.01 3.63 -5.91
CA ARG A 438 26.30 3.56 -5.18
C ARG A 438 26.18 3.97 -3.71
N GLN A 439 25.17 4.75 -3.35
CA GLN A 439 24.88 5.12 -1.95
C GLN A 439 24.13 4.01 -1.19
N ARG A 440 23.69 2.95 -1.87
CA ARG A 440 23.04 1.78 -1.26
C ARG A 440 24.07 0.73 -0.84
N ARG A 441 23.64 -0.20 0.03
CA ARG A 441 24.45 -1.36 0.41
C ARG A 441 24.59 -2.33 -0.76
N GLU A 442 25.78 -2.90 -0.90
CA GLU A 442 26.13 -3.94 -1.89
C GLU A 442 25.73 -5.34 -1.40
N GLU A 443 24.47 -5.54 -1.02
CA GLU A 443 23.95 -6.87 -0.67
C GLU A 443 22.78 -7.24 -1.60
N PHE A 444 22.51 -8.54 -1.74
CA PHE A 444 21.31 -9.02 -2.44
C PHE A 444 20.06 -8.55 -1.70
N GLY A 445 19.28 -7.68 -2.33
CA GLY A 445 18.04 -7.12 -1.79
C GLY A 445 16.81 -7.94 -2.12
N SER A 446 16.89 -8.90 -3.04
CA SER A 446 15.78 -9.76 -3.48
C SER A 446 16.25 -11.09 -4.07
N PHE A 447 15.32 -12.05 -4.19
CA PHE A 447 15.59 -13.37 -4.78
C PHE A 447 16.01 -13.28 -6.25
N GLU A 448 15.34 -12.43 -7.02
CA GLU A 448 15.60 -12.22 -8.44
C GLU A 448 17.05 -11.78 -8.71
N GLU A 449 17.66 -11.02 -7.81
CA GLU A 449 19.03 -10.53 -7.94
C GLU A 449 20.09 -11.64 -7.93
N LEU A 450 19.77 -12.84 -7.40
CA LEU A 450 20.66 -14.00 -7.49
C LEU A 450 20.92 -14.41 -8.94
N PHE A 451 19.98 -14.12 -9.85
CA PHE A 451 19.99 -14.53 -11.25
C PHE A 451 20.54 -13.46 -12.20
N GLU A 452 21.01 -12.33 -11.68
CA GLU A 452 21.47 -11.19 -12.48
C GLU A 452 22.88 -10.75 -12.09
N GLU A 453 23.71 -10.38 -13.07
CA GLU A 453 24.96 -9.66 -12.77
C GLU A 453 24.63 -8.33 -12.09
N LEU A 454 25.22 -8.10 -10.92
CA LEU A 454 24.94 -6.89 -10.14
C LEU A 454 25.95 -5.82 -10.54
N PRO A 455 25.54 -4.76 -11.28
CA PRO A 455 26.46 -3.72 -11.69
C PRO A 455 26.93 -2.91 -10.47
N SER A 456 28.23 -2.61 -10.45
CA SER A 456 28.84 -1.63 -9.55
C SER A 456 29.14 -0.36 -10.35
N PRO A 457 28.27 0.65 -10.33
CA PRO A 457 28.50 1.90 -11.06
C PRO A 457 29.73 2.63 -10.53
N GLU A 458 30.56 3.14 -11.44
CA GLU A 458 31.70 3.98 -11.09
C GLU A 458 31.24 5.35 -10.54
N PRO A 459 32.01 5.98 -9.63
CA PRO A 459 31.66 7.29 -9.08
C PRO A 459 31.46 8.36 -10.16
N SER A 460 30.31 9.04 -10.13
CA SER A 460 30.00 10.11 -11.09
C SER A 460 29.97 11.49 -10.42
N LYS A 461 30.86 12.38 -10.86
CA LYS A 461 30.83 13.80 -10.44
C LYS A 461 29.55 14.51 -10.89
N GLU A 462 29.05 14.16 -12.07
CA GLU A 462 27.82 14.73 -12.63
C GLU A 462 26.61 14.31 -11.78
N GLY A 463 26.44 13.02 -11.55
CA GLY A 463 25.35 12.49 -10.72
C GLY A 463 25.39 13.03 -9.29
N ALA A 464 26.57 13.05 -8.66
CA ALA A 464 26.73 13.61 -7.31
C ALA A 464 26.40 15.11 -7.25
N THR A 465 26.71 15.86 -8.31
CA THR A 465 26.39 17.29 -8.40
C THR A 465 24.89 17.51 -8.56
N GLU A 466 24.22 16.73 -9.41
CA GLU A 466 22.77 16.80 -9.61
C GLU A 466 22.03 16.45 -8.30
N ILE A 467 22.38 15.35 -7.62
CA ILE A 467 21.80 14.97 -6.32
C ILE A 467 21.90 16.12 -5.32
N LYS A 468 23.10 16.71 -5.20
CA LYS A 468 23.31 17.83 -4.28
C LYS A 468 22.45 19.04 -4.64
N GLN A 469 22.40 19.41 -5.92
CA GLN A 469 21.60 20.54 -6.39
C GLN A 469 20.11 20.36 -6.07
N LEU A 470 19.56 19.17 -6.29
CA LEU A 470 18.15 18.88 -6.03
C LEU A 470 17.79 18.90 -4.54
N LYS A 471 18.75 18.63 -3.64
CA LYS A 471 18.56 18.59 -2.18
C LYS A 471 18.78 19.93 -1.46
N ASP A 472 19.65 20.79 -2.00
CA ASP A 472 20.11 21.99 -1.28
C ASP A 472 19.26 23.24 -1.54
N ILE A 473 18.55 23.33 -2.67
CA ILE A 473 17.83 24.55 -3.08
C ILE A 473 16.33 24.47 -2.75
N PRO A 474 15.65 25.60 -2.48
CA PRO A 474 14.20 25.65 -2.54
C PRO A 474 13.70 25.15 -3.89
N HIS A 475 12.66 24.33 -3.87
CA HIS A 475 12.20 23.60 -5.04
C HIS A 475 10.68 23.67 -5.20
N LEU A 476 10.23 23.70 -6.45
CA LEU A 476 8.81 23.76 -6.80
C LEU A 476 8.47 22.58 -7.71
N MET A 477 7.79 21.58 -7.16
CA MET A 477 7.23 20.46 -7.89
C MET A 477 5.84 20.86 -8.41
N GLY A 478 5.80 21.80 -9.35
CA GLY A 478 4.57 22.48 -9.76
C GLY A 478 3.50 21.59 -10.41
N GLY A 479 3.89 20.49 -11.06
CA GLY A 479 2.92 19.52 -11.59
C GLY A 479 2.23 18.74 -10.47
N TYR A 480 3.02 18.20 -9.54
CA TYR A 480 2.53 17.49 -8.36
C TYR A 480 1.83 18.41 -7.34
N GLY A 481 2.19 19.70 -7.32
CA GLY A 481 1.66 20.71 -6.41
C GLY A 481 2.30 20.69 -5.03
N LEU A 482 3.63 20.64 -4.98
CA LEU A 482 4.40 20.75 -3.73
C LEU A 482 5.45 21.86 -3.86
N ALA A 483 5.51 22.74 -2.86
CA ALA A 483 6.59 23.70 -2.72
C ALA A 483 7.46 23.32 -1.52
N LEU A 484 8.77 23.38 -1.70
CA LEU A 484 9.77 23.10 -0.68
C LEU A 484 10.64 24.34 -0.50
N LEU A 485 10.54 24.94 0.68
CA LEU A 485 11.42 26.01 1.12
C LEU A 485 12.58 25.36 1.88
N ARG A 486 13.82 25.75 1.59
CA ARG A 486 15.03 25.18 2.22
C ARG A 486 16.01 26.28 2.56
N SER A 487 16.63 26.15 3.73
CA SER A 487 17.57 27.13 4.26
C SER A 487 18.58 26.47 5.20
N GLY A 488 19.65 27.19 5.55
CA GLY A 488 20.68 26.71 6.46
C GLY A 488 21.66 25.68 5.87
N ARG A 489 22.64 25.28 6.68
CA ARG A 489 23.71 24.33 6.30
C ARG A 489 24.05 23.41 7.46
N GLY A 490 24.51 22.19 7.16
CA GLY A 490 24.90 21.22 8.19
C GLY A 490 23.74 20.91 9.14
N LYS A 491 23.99 21.04 10.45
CA LYS A 491 22.98 20.79 11.51
C LYS A 491 21.88 21.86 11.57
N GLU A 492 22.17 23.03 11.02
CA GLU A 492 21.27 24.19 11.01
C GLU A 492 20.32 24.19 9.80
N ARG A 493 20.25 23.09 9.03
CA ARG A 493 19.32 22.99 7.91
C ARG A 493 17.88 23.02 8.41
N CYS A 494 17.06 23.78 7.70
CA CYS A 494 15.63 23.86 7.90
C CYS A 494 14.92 23.73 6.55
N ALA A 495 13.80 23.02 6.53
CA ALA A 495 12.94 22.91 5.37
C ALA A 495 11.48 23.10 5.77
N LEU A 496 10.67 23.61 4.86
CA LEU A 496 9.22 23.69 5.00
C LEU A 496 8.58 23.19 3.72
N SER A 497 7.59 22.31 3.84
CA SER A 497 6.74 21.89 2.72
C SER A 497 5.42 22.66 2.76
N LEU A 498 4.89 22.98 1.58
CA LEU A 498 3.50 23.40 1.38
C LEU A 498 2.89 22.52 0.30
N TYR A 499 1.90 21.72 0.66
CA TYR A 499 1.17 20.88 -0.28
C TYR A 499 -0.10 21.57 -0.79
N TYR A 500 -0.22 21.63 -2.10
CA TYR A 500 -1.35 22.21 -2.83
C TYR A 500 -1.71 21.39 -4.07
N GLY A 501 -1.21 20.16 -4.16
CA GLY A 501 -1.48 19.24 -5.24
C GLY A 501 -2.92 18.79 -5.26
N ARG A 502 -3.30 18.20 -6.39
CA ARG A 502 -4.57 17.47 -6.48
C ARG A 502 -4.47 16.23 -5.62
N GLY A 503 -5.44 16.03 -4.73
CA GLY A 503 -5.68 14.70 -4.16
C GLY A 503 -6.31 13.83 -5.22
N ALA A 504 -5.45 13.10 -5.90
CA ALA A 504 -5.77 12.09 -6.87
C ALA A 504 -5.74 10.71 -6.20
N THR A 505 -6.62 9.81 -6.66
CA THR A 505 -6.93 8.48 -6.10
C THR A 505 -7.43 8.45 -4.64
N GLU A 506 -7.64 7.24 -4.12
CA GLU A 506 -8.02 6.96 -2.74
C GLU A 506 -6.98 7.38 -1.69
N HIS A 507 -5.73 7.62 -2.07
CA HIS A 507 -4.61 7.82 -1.15
C HIS A 507 -4.32 9.30 -0.84
N GLY A 508 -5.05 10.23 -1.47
CA GLY A 508 -4.99 11.65 -1.14
C GLY A 508 -5.83 11.99 0.10
N HIS A 509 -5.39 13.00 0.86
CA HIS A 509 -6.14 13.54 2.01
C HIS A 509 -6.88 14.83 1.63
N PHE A 510 -7.66 15.37 2.56
CA PHE A 510 -8.37 16.66 2.46
C PHE A 510 -7.56 17.77 3.13
N ASP A 511 -6.35 17.98 2.61
CA ASP A 511 -5.23 18.68 3.24
C ASP A 511 -4.67 19.82 2.37
N ARG A 512 -5.50 20.48 1.54
CA ARG A 512 -5.02 21.59 0.70
C ARG A 512 -4.49 22.73 1.55
N LEU A 513 -3.33 23.23 1.11
CA LEU A 513 -2.52 24.23 1.79
C LEU A 513 -1.91 23.76 3.12
N ASN A 514 -1.82 22.46 3.38
CA ASN A 514 -1.10 21.91 4.52
C ASN A 514 0.40 22.22 4.47
N ILE A 515 1.03 22.36 5.65
CA ILE A 515 2.48 22.52 5.79
C ILE A 515 3.08 21.51 6.74
N GLU A 516 4.35 21.19 6.51
CA GLU A 516 5.22 20.57 7.52
C GLU A 516 6.50 21.39 7.67
N LEU A 517 7.04 21.42 8.89
CA LEU A 517 8.29 22.11 9.21
C LEU A 517 9.33 21.11 9.71
N PHE A 518 10.50 21.13 9.11
CA PHE A 518 11.63 20.26 9.41
C PHE A 518 12.80 21.11 9.88
N ALA A 519 13.33 20.84 11.06
CA ALA A 519 14.53 21.49 11.57
C ALA A 519 15.22 20.56 12.57
N TYR A 520 16.52 20.78 12.80
CA TYR A 520 17.29 20.05 13.82
C TYR A 520 17.22 18.51 13.69
N GLY A 521 17.03 18.01 12.47
CA GLY A 521 16.92 16.58 12.19
C GLY A 521 15.61 15.92 12.67
N GLN A 522 14.58 16.73 12.95
CA GLN A 522 13.24 16.32 13.38
C GLN A 522 12.13 16.97 12.49
N LYS A 523 10.92 16.41 12.57
CA LYS A 523 9.68 17.06 12.12
C LYS A 523 9.13 17.90 13.28
N ILE A 524 9.26 19.21 13.18
CA ILE A 524 8.83 20.16 14.21
C ILE A 524 7.32 20.39 14.15
N ILE A 525 6.80 20.56 12.93
CA ILE A 525 5.38 20.54 12.62
C ILE A 525 5.22 19.33 11.72
N PRO A 526 4.87 18.16 12.29
CA PRO A 526 4.69 16.95 11.51
C PRO A 526 3.37 16.98 10.73
N ASP A 527 3.18 15.94 9.92
CA ASP A 527 1.87 15.48 9.48
C ASP A 527 1.70 14.02 9.92
N HIS A 528 0.46 13.62 10.18
CA HIS A 528 0.12 12.25 10.58
C HIS A 528 0.41 11.23 9.48
N GLY A 529 0.30 11.60 8.20
CA GLY A 529 0.62 10.72 7.08
C GLY A 529 -0.25 9.46 7.03
N TYR A 530 0.38 8.29 6.87
CA TYR A 530 -0.34 7.03 6.72
C TYR A 530 -1.17 6.69 7.97
N GLY A 531 -2.46 6.39 7.78
CA GLY A 531 -3.37 6.05 8.87
C GLY A 531 -3.05 4.70 9.53
N GLU A 532 -3.48 4.53 10.78
CA GLU A 532 -3.25 3.29 11.53
C GLU A 532 -3.83 2.05 10.83
N HIS A 533 -4.89 2.23 10.04
CA HIS A 533 -5.53 1.18 9.24
C HIS A 533 -5.99 1.71 7.86
N ALA A 534 -6.06 0.81 6.87
CA ALA A 534 -6.42 1.13 5.48
C ALA A 534 -7.75 0.52 5.00
N ALA A 535 -8.55 -0.06 5.91
CA ALA A 535 -9.78 -0.79 5.57
C ALA A 535 -11.05 0.01 5.94
N GLU A 536 -12.09 -0.11 5.10
CA GLU A 536 -13.41 0.54 5.26
C GLU A 536 -14.16 0.22 6.55
N GLY A 537 -13.71 -0.79 7.31
CA GLY A 537 -14.38 -1.23 8.53
C GLY A 537 -14.08 -0.36 9.76
N ASP A 538 -13.03 0.47 9.73
CA ASP A 538 -12.59 1.27 10.86
C ASP A 538 -12.70 2.76 10.54
N ILE A 539 -12.63 3.56 11.60
CA ILE A 539 -12.83 5.01 11.60
C ILE A 539 -11.58 5.85 11.16
N PRO A 540 -10.42 5.35 10.68
CA PRO A 540 -9.27 6.22 10.34
C PRO A 540 -9.59 7.28 9.29
N ALA A 541 -10.45 6.98 8.32
CA ALA A 541 -10.81 7.94 7.26
C ALA A 541 -11.49 9.21 7.81
N VAL A 542 -12.16 9.11 8.96
CA VAL A 542 -12.86 10.22 9.64
C VAL A 542 -11.88 11.18 10.31
N TRP A 543 -10.70 10.69 10.70
CA TRP A 543 -9.63 11.50 11.27
C TRP A 543 -8.51 11.72 10.27
N THR A 544 -7.67 10.74 9.97
CA THR A 544 -6.40 10.89 9.24
C THR A 544 -6.54 11.56 7.87
N LYS A 545 -7.61 11.27 7.11
CA LYS A 545 -7.83 11.90 5.80
C LYS A 545 -8.62 13.20 5.88
N ASN A 546 -9.11 13.57 7.05
CA ASN A 546 -9.91 14.77 7.30
C ASN A 546 -9.01 16.00 7.32
N THR A 547 -9.58 17.21 7.35
CA THR A 547 -8.80 18.45 7.31
C THR A 547 -8.19 18.84 8.65
N LEU A 548 -8.91 18.58 9.75
CA LEU A 548 -8.49 18.96 11.10
C LEU A 548 -7.14 18.37 11.57
N PRO A 549 -6.72 17.13 11.25
CA PRO A 549 -5.39 16.64 11.60
C PRO A 549 -4.24 17.33 10.86
N HIS A 550 -4.50 18.11 9.81
CA HIS A 550 -3.45 18.76 9.02
C HIS A 550 -3.21 20.19 9.50
N THR A 551 -2.02 20.72 9.27
CA THR A 551 -1.69 22.11 9.62
C THR A 551 -2.26 23.05 8.56
N THR A 552 -3.57 23.29 8.60
CA THR A 552 -4.33 24.14 7.65
C THR A 552 -5.61 24.69 8.31
N VAL A 553 -6.41 25.47 7.58
CA VAL A 553 -7.67 26.04 8.11
C VAL A 553 -8.87 25.14 7.82
N VAL A 554 -9.65 24.87 8.86
CA VAL A 554 -10.97 24.23 8.77
C VAL A 554 -12.05 25.30 8.71
N VAL A 555 -13.01 25.17 7.79
CA VAL A 555 -14.12 26.12 7.63
C VAL A 555 -15.41 25.46 8.10
N ASP A 556 -16.17 26.17 8.94
CA ASP A 556 -17.47 25.76 9.48
C ASP A 556 -17.48 24.40 10.20
N GLY A 557 -16.32 23.98 10.71
CA GLY A 557 -16.17 22.70 11.40
C GLY A 557 -16.36 21.48 10.50
N ARG A 558 -16.10 21.62 9.19
CA ARG A 558 -16.28 20.58 8.18
C ARG A 558 -14.98 20.30 7.44
N ARG A 559 -14.83 19.07 6.96
CA ARG A 559 -13.75 18.69 6.05
C ARG A 559 -13.81 19.53 4.76
N GLN A 560 -12.66 19.78 4.12
CA GLN A 560 -12.60 20.38 2.77
C GLN A 560 -13.55 19.67 1.81
N ASP A 561 -14.27 20.43 0.98
CA ASP A 561 -15.30 19.89 0.09
C ASP A 561 -14.70 19.13 -1.11
N THR A 562 -13.55 19.60 -1.58
CA THR A 562 -12.86 19.04 -2.74
C THR A 562 -11.42 18.67 -2.45
N GLN A 563 -10.86 17.83 -3.32
CA GLN A 563 -9.43 17.52 -3.35
C GLN A 563 -8.75 18.20 -4.56
N GLY A 564 -9.36 19.26 -5.11
CA GLY A 564 -8.79 20.01 -6.23
C GLY A 564 -7.43 20.62 -5.88
N PRO A 565 -6.57 20.88 -6.88
CA PRO A 565 -5.30 21.54 -6.65
C PRO A 565 -5.49 23.02 -6.33
N GLY A 566 -4.54 23.59 -5.57
CA GLY A 566 -4.37 25.03 -5.45
C GLY A 566 -3.68 25.63 -6.68
N ARG A 567 -3.84 26.94 -6.87
CA ARG A 567 -3.18 27.74 -7.88
C ARG A 567 -1.98 28.47 -7.26
N LEU A 568 -0.78 28.16 -7.75
CA LEU A 568 0.42 28.92 -7.41
C LEU A 568 0.27 30.39 -7.82
N VAL A 569 0.41 31.31 -6.87
CA VAL A 569 0.41 32.75 -7.09
C VAL A 569 1.85 33.27 -7.20
N LEU A 570 2.72 32.83 -6.27
CA LEU A 570 4.10 33.28 -6.19
C LEU A 570 5.00 32.15 -5.69
N PHE A 571 6.16 32.00 -6.31
CA PHE A 571 7.30 31.27 -5.73
C PHE A 571 8.54 32.12 -5.93
N LYS A 572 9.25 32.42 -4.84
CA LYS A 572 10.50 33.19 -4.86
C LYS A 572 11.51 32.55 -3.93
N ALA A 573 12.74 32.42 -4.41
CA ALA A 573 13.87 31.97 -3.62
C ALA A 573 15.04 32.92 -3.88
N GLY A 574 15.70 33.34 -2.81
CA GLY A 574 16.88 34.18 -2.83
C GLY A 574 17.69 34.05 -1.54
N PRO A 575 18.82 34.76 -1.42
CA PRO A 575 19.62 34.75 -0.19
C PRO A 575 18.76 35.18 1.02
N GLY A 576 18.69 34.32 2.03
CA GLY A 576 18.00 34.58 3.30
C GLY A 576 16.47 34.59 3.26
N LEU A 577 15.84 34.38 2.10
CA LEU A 577 14.39 34.35 1.96
C LEU A 577 13.97 33.35 0.89
N SER A 578 13.06 32.45 1.25
CA SER A 578 12.26 31.71 0.28
C SER A 578 10.78 31.82 0.67
N LEU A 579 9.91 31.98 -0.32
CA LEU A 579 8.49 32.26 -0.13
C LEU A 579 7.67 31.56 -1.20
N VAL A 580 6.51 31.07 -0.79
CA VAL A 580 5.46 30.55 -1.65
C VAL A 580 4.12 31.17 -1.27
N GLU A 581 3.31 31.50 -2.27
CA GLU A 581 1.90 31.85 -2.10
C GLU A 581 1.04 31.00 -3.02
N VAL A 582 -0.02 30.41 -2.45
CA VAL A 582 -0.96 29.56 -3.17
C VAL A 582 -2.38 29.94 -2.78
N ASP A 583 -3.23 30.01 -3.80
CA ASP A 583 -4.66 30.30 -3.73
C ASP A 583 -5.44 29.04 -4.10
N ALA A 584 -6.27 28.50 -3.20
CA ALA A 584 -7.02 27.27 -3.44
C ALA A 584 -8.53 27.50 -3.28
N PRO A 585 -9.15 28.30 -4.17
CA PRO A 585 -10.54 28.75 -4.01
C PRO A 585 -11.58 27.62 -4.09
N ASP A 586 -11.25 26.50 -4.75
CA ASP A 586 -12.15 25.36 -4.91
C ASP A 586 -12.14 24.41 -3.69
N THR A 587 -11.37 24.71 -2.64
CA THR A 587 -11.20 23.85 -1.47
C THR A 587 -12.49 23.74 -0.65
N TYR A 588 -13.18 24.86 -0.43
CA TYR A 588 -14.47 24.95 0.27
C TYR A 588 -15.43 25.79 -0.56
N HIS A 589 -16.62 25.25 -0.84
CA HIS A 589 -17.64 25.95 -1.62
C HIS A 589 -18.18 27.21 -0.91
N SER A 590 -18.04 27.29 0.41
CA SER A 590 -18.48 28.44 1.23
C SER A 590 -17.48 29.60 1.26
N THR A 591 -16.30 29.46 0.66
CA THR A 591 -15.25 30.49 0.71
C THR A 591 -15.04 31.16 -0.65
N ALA A 592 -14.82 32.47 -0.63
CA ALA A 592 -14.38 33.27 -1.79
C ALA A 592 -12.86 33.44 -1.84
N GLU A 593 -12.18 33.27 -0.69
CA GLU A 593 -10.71 33.22 -0.59
C GLU A 593 -10.33 32.10 0.38
N TYR A 594 -9.38 31.27 -0.04
CA TYR A 594 -8.72 30.27 0.80
C TYR A 594 -7.26 30.19 0.34
N ARG A 595 -6.41 31.00 0.96
CA ARG A 595 -5.08 31.33 0.43
C ARG A 595 -4.03 31.39 1.53
N ARG A 596 -2.85 30.85 1.24
CA ARG A 596 -1.73 30.80 2.18
C ARG A 596 -0.46 31.36 1.57
N THR A 597 0.21 32.23 2.31
CA THR A 597 1.57 32.69 2.01
C THR A 597 2.50 32.20 3.11
N VAL A 598 3.52 31.44 2.74
CA VAL A 598 4.52 30.93 3.68
C VAL A 598 5.90 31.36 3.24
N ALA A 599 6.71 31.84 4.19
CA ALA A 599 8.09 32.22 3.94
C ALA A 599 9.04 31.65 4.98
N LEU A 600 10.19 31.13 4.54
CA LEU A 600 11.29 30.73 5.40
C LEU A 600 12.38 31.80 5.34
N ILE A 601 12.65 32.42 6.48
CA ILE A 601 13.47 33.63 6.59
C ILE A 601 14.68 33.35 7.47
N GLU A 602 15.88 33.61 6.95
CA GLU A 602 17.13 33.53 7.71
C GLU A 602 17.43 34.90 8.34
N MET A 603 17.53 34.94 9.66
CA MET A 603 17.90 36.14 10.43
C MET A 603 19.40 36.17 10.76
N GLY A 604 20.08 35.02 10.67
CA GLY A 604 21.50 34.87 10.90
C GLY A 604 21.94 33.41 10.77
N PRO A 605 23.19 33.06 11.14
CA PRO A 605 23.71 31.69 11.02
C PRO A 605 22.90 30.65 11.80
N ASP A 606 22.36 31.04 12.95
CA ASP A 606 21.72 30.13 13.92
C ASP A 606 20.25 30.51 14.20
N ALA A 607 19.68 31.47 13.46
CA ALA A 607 18.35 32.00 13.71
C ALA A 607 17.51 32.08 12.43
N ARG A 608 16.34 31.44 12.45
CA ARG A 608 15.40 31.35 11.34
C ARG A 608 13.99 31.38 11.88
N TYR A 609 13.03 31.85 11.09
CA TYR A 609 11.62 31.68 11.39
C TYR A 609 10.83 31.43 10.11
N ALA A 610 9.69 30.76 10.28
CA ALA A 610 8.67 30.66 9.25
C ALA A 610 7.63 31.75 9.48
N LEU A 611 7.36 32.56 8.46
CA LEU A 611 6.19 33.44 8.43
C LEU A 611 5.05 32.68 7.75
N ASP A 612 3.92 32.57 8.40
CA ASP A 612 2.71 31.97 7.85
C ASP A 612 1.55 32.96 7.89
N LEU A 613 0.97 33.23 6.72
CA LEU A 613 -0.17 34.12 6.54
C LEU A 613 -1.28 33.36 5.83
N PHE A 614 -2.32 33.00 6.58
CA PHE A 614 -3.52 32.38 6.04
C PHE A 614 -4.65 33.40 5.91
N ARG A 615 -5.27 33.46 4.73
CA ARG A 615 -6.38 34.36 4.41
C ARG A 615 -7.60 33.54 4.00
N THR A 616 -8.70 33.74 4.73
CA THR A 616 -9.99 33.14 4.45
C THR A 616 -11.07 34.22 4.36
N ALA A 617 -11.96 34.10 3.37
CA ALA A 617 -13.13 34.95 3.24
C ALA A 617 -14.35 34.09 2.89
N GLY A 618 -15.46 34.23 3.62
CA GLY A 618 -16.62 33.33 3.56
C GLY A 618 -16.58 32.24 4.64
N GLY A 619 -17.70 31.56 4.87
CA GLY A 619 -17.93 30.74 6.07
C GLY A 619 -18.13 31.59 7.34
N ASP A 620 -18.62 30.96 8.40
CA ASP A 620 -18.92 31.58 9.69
C ASP A 620 -17.85 31.28 10.76
N ARG A 621 -17.18 30.12 10.68
CA ARG A 621 -16.12 29.71 11.62
C ARG A 621 -14.85 29.30 10.87
N HIS A 622 -13.70 29.78 11.33
CA HIS A 622 -12.38 29.38 10.82
C HIS A 622 -11.52 28.86 11.96
N ASP A 623 -11.20 27.56 11.93
CA ASP A 623 -10.30 26.95 12.91
C ASP A 623 -8.94 26.70 12.25
N TYR A 624 -7.90 27.41 12.69
CA TYR A 624 -6.52 27.13 12.27
C TYR A 624 -5.96 26.00 13.12
N SER A 625 -5.78 24.83 12.51
CA SER A 625 -5.23 23.65 13.19
C SER A 625 -3.71 23.62 13.05
N MET A 626 -3.02 23.29 14.14
CA MET A 626 -1.58 23.11 14.17
C MET A 626 -1.23 22.12 15.28
N HIS A 627 -0.29 21.23 14.99
CA HIS A 627 0.22 20.23 15.91
C HIS A 627 1.75 20.18 15.82
N GLY A 628 2.39 19.63 16.83
CA GLY A 628 3.83 19.59 16.99
C GLY A 628 4.29 18.28 17.60
N PHE A 629 5.56 18.24 17.97
CA PHE A 629 6.20 17.09 18.58
C PHE A 629 5.83 16.94 20.07
N GLU A 630 6.06 15.77 20.66
CA GLU A 630 5.81 15.57 22.09
C GLU A 630 6.71 16.49 22.94
N GLY A 631 6.14 17.20 23.92
CA GLY A 631 6.91 18.11 24.76
C GLY A 631 6.07 19.06 25.60
N ASP A 632 6.76 19.93 26.35
CA ASP A 632 6.16 20.95 27.21
C ASP A 632 5.62 22.12 26.37
N PHE A 633 4.33 22.44 26.54
CA PHE A 633 3.66 23.55 25.90
C PHE A 633 3.38 24.68 26.89
N HIS A 634 3.88 25.87 26.60
CA HIS A 634 3.71 27.07 27.43
C HIS A 634 3.15 28.23 26.61
N THR A 635 2.24 29.00 27.20
CA THR A 635 1.64 30.19 26.57
C THR A 635 2.05 31.48 27.28
N THR A 636 2.14 32.56 26.53
CA THR A 636 2.29 33.94 27.04
C THR A 636 1.23 34.82 26.38
N GLY A 637 0.54 35.66 27.17
CA GLY A 637 -0.55 36.51 26.67
C GLY A 637 -1.91 35.81 26.57
N VAL A 638 -1.99 34.52 26.90
CA VAL A 638 -3.24 33.77 27.03
C VAL A 638 -3.15 32.79 28.20
N SER A 639 -4.18 32.76 29.05
CA SER A 639 -4.33 31.78 30.12
C SER A 639 -5.26 30.67 29.66
N LEU A 640 -4.80 29.43 29.76
CA LEU A 640 -5.59 28.25 29.41
C LEU A 640 -6.34 27.74 30.65
N SER A 641 -7.61 27.35 30.47
CA SER A 641 -8.41 26.66 31.47
C SER A 641 -7.76 25.35 31.92
N ASP A 642 -8.27 24.78 33.01
CA ASP A 642 -8.03 23.36 33.29
C ASP A 642 -8.59 22.50 32.14
N PRO A 643 -8.05 21.28 31.93
CA PRO A 643 -8.58 20.34 30.96
C PRO A 643 -10.06 20.03 31.22
N GLN A 644 -10.85 19.97 30.15
CA GLN A 644 -12.23 19.52 30.19
C GLN A 644 -12.30 18.10 30.80
N ALA A 645 -13.19 17.90 31.78
CA ALA A 645 -13.21 16.66 32.57
C ALA A 645 -13.76 15.41 31.83
N LYS A 646 -14.58 15.61 30.79
CA LYS A 646 -15.21 14.54 30.01
C LYS A 646 -15.41 14.95 28.56
N GLY A 647 -15.56 13.97 27.68
CA GLY A 647 -15.86 14.19 26.26
C GLY A 647 -14.68 14.75 25.47
N THR A 648 -14.99 15.50 24.42
CA THR A 648 -14.04 15.91 23.38
C THR A 648 -14.23 17.38 23.01
N LEU A 649 -13.46 17.89 22.04
CA LEU A 649 -13.64 19.24 21.49
C LEU A 649 -15.01 19.39 20.81
N ALA A 650 -15.60 18.29 20.30
CA ALA A 650 -16.95 18.26 19.77
C ALA A 650 -18.04 18.50 20.82
N GLY A 651 -17.76 18.20 22.10
CA GLY A 651 -18.68 18.43 23.21
C GLY A 651 -18.37 17.55 24.42
N GLU A 652 -18.84 17.96 25.60
CA GLU A 652 -18.62 17.25 26.85
C GLU A 652 -19.29 15.86 26.91
N ASP A 653 -20.33 15.66 26.11
CA ASP A 653 -21.07 14.40 26.03
C ASP A 653 -20.73 13.59 24.75
N VAL A 654 -19.74 14.03 23.97
CA VAL A 654 -19.30 13.36 22.74
C VAL A 654 -18.09 12.47 23.04
N PRO A 655 -18.20 11.14 22.92
CA PRO A 655 -17.09 10.21 23.14
C PRO A 655 -15.98 10.35 22.09
N GLN A 656 -14.77 9.93 22.46
CA GLN A 656 -13.63 9.93 21.55
C GLN A 656 -13.88 9.06 20.31
N GLY A 657 -13.64 9.62 19.13
CA GLY A 657 -13.81 8.94 17.84
C GLY A 657 -15.26 8.70 17.42
N ALA A 658 -16.24 9.34 18.08
CA ALA A 658 -17.64 9.27 17.69
C ALA A 658 -17.89 10.07 16.39
N ILE A 659 -18.73 9.51 15.49
CA ILE A 659 -19.31 10.23 14.36
C ILE A 659 -20.58 10.92 14.86
N TYR A 660 -20.43 12.10 15.46
CA TYR A 660 -21.50 12.79 16.18
C TYR A 660 -22.37 13.71 15.30
N ASP A 661 -21.94 13.94 14.07
CA ASP A 661 -22.48 14.91 13.12
C ASP A 661 -22.85 14.29 11.76
N ASP A 662 -22.94 12.95 11.69
CA ASP A 662 -23.44 12.23 10.51
C ASP A 662 -24.11 10.90 10.92
N ASP A 663 -25.39 10.97 11.32
CA ASP A 663 -26.20 9.82 11.71
C ASP A 663 -26.29 8.72 10.63
N GLY A 664 -26.04 9.07 9.36
CA GLY A 664 -26.07 8.13 8.23
C GLY A 664 -24.85 7.20 8.14
N LEU A 665 -23.81 7.44 8.96
CA LEU A 665 -22.60 6.62 9.05
C LEU A 665 -22.47 5.86 10.39
N VAL A 666 -23.44 6.02 11.31
CA VAL A 666 -23.37 5.50 12.69
C VAL A 666 -23.79 4.02 12.81
N ASP A 667 -24.29 3.38 11.74
CA ASP A 667 -24.71 1.96 11.76
C ASP A 667 -23.69 1.05 11.05
N PRO A 668 -22.82 0.32 11.78
CA PRO A 668 -21.87 -0.64 11.19
C PRO A 668 -22.54 -1.85 10.50
N LEU A 669 -23.85 -2.09 10.71
CA LEU A 669 -24.62 -3.20 10.10
C LEU A 669 -25.46 -2.75 8.90
N ARG A 670 -25.77 -1.46 8.81
CA ARG A 670 -26.49 -0.84 7.68
C ARG A 670 -25.62 0.21 7.02
N LYS A 671 -24.40 -0.16 6.60
CA LYS A 671 -23.56 0.72 5.79
C LYS A 671 -24.29 1.08 4.49
N GLY A 672 -25.04 2.18 4.51
CA GLY A 672 -25.56 2.81 3.31
C GLY A 672 -24.46 3.53 2.55
N ARG A 673 -23.35 3.90 3.23
CA ARG A 673 -22.23 4.69 2.69
C ARG A 673 -20.88 4.33 3.34
N SER A 674 -19.78 4.59 2.63
CA SER A 674 -18.39 4.44 3.10
C SER A 674 -17.98 5.56 4.06
N TYR A 675 -17.05 5.28 4.99
CA TYR A 675 -16.48 6.31 5.87
C TYR A 675 -15.71 7.41 5.10
N TYR A 676 -15.20 7.14 3.89
CA TYR A 676 -14.60 8.17 3.04
C TYR A 676 -15.60 9.27 2.63
N THR A 677 -16.91 8.99 2.72
CA THR A 677 -17.94 9.99 2.45
C THR A 677 -18.13 10.98 3.60
N TYR A 678 -17.62 10.70 4.81
CA TYR A 678 -17.76 11.58 5.97
C TYR A 678 -17.27 13.00 5.66
N ARG A 679 -18.12 13.99 5.98
CA ARG A 679 -17.87 15.42 5.73
C ARG A 679 -17.76 16.26 7.00
N GLY A 680 -17.99 15.67 8.17
CA GLY A 680 -17.79 16.36 9.46
C GLY A 680 -16.32 16.65 9.73
N GLY A 681 -16.04 17.41 10.79
CA GLY A 681 -14.68 17.92 11.04
C GLY A 681 -13.77 17.04 11.90
N GLY A 682 -14.27 15.93 12.45
CA GLY A 682 -13.44 15.01 13.26
C GLY A 682 -13.07 15.54 14.65
N TYR A 683 -13.77 16.56 15.17
CA TYR A 683 -13.48 17.17 16.48
C TYR A 683 -13.63 16.21 17.67
N SER A 684 -14.27 15.05 17.48
CA SER A 684 -14.36 13.98 18.47
C SER A 684 -13.04 13.25 18.72
N TYR A 685 -11.98 13.52 17.95
CA TYR A 685 -10.65 12.93 18.18
C TYR A 685 -9.78 13.74 19.13
N LEU A 686 -10.19 14.96 19.49
CA LEU A 686 -9.44 15.85 20.36
C LEU A 686 -10.04 15.84 21.77
N TYR A 687 -9.26 15.38 22.75
CA TYR A 687 -9.61 15.30 24.16
C TYR A 687 -8.63 16.15 25.02
N ASP A 688 -8.80 16.15 26.34
CA ASP A 688 -8.03 17.01 27.27
C ASP A 688 -8.05 18.50 26.90
N VAL A 689 -9.20 18.94 26.38
CA VAL A 689 -9.36 20.28 25.80
C VAL A 689 -9.18 21.35 26.86
N ARG A 690 -8.25 22.28 26.60
CA ARG A 690 -8.06 23.51 27.37
C ARG A 690 -8.41 24.71 26.48
N ARG A 691 -9.03 25.73 27.06
CA ARG A 691 -9.51 26.92 26.30
C ARG A 691 -8.94 28.19 26.90
N GLY A 692 -8.62 29.16 26.05
CA GLY A 692 -8.21 30.51 26.46
C GLY A 692 -8.62 31.52 25.39
N HIS A 693 -8.93 32.74 25.82
CA HIS A 693 -9.24 33.86 24.93
C HIS A 693 -8.12 34.90 25.06
N PRO A 694 -7.37 35.19 23.98
CA PRO A 694 -6.36 36.24 24.00
C PRO A 694 -6.99 37.62 23.74
N ASP A 695 -6.68 38.62 24.58
CA ASP A 695 -7.12 40.02 24.39
C ASP A 695 -6.16 40.83 23.47
N GLY A 696 -5.11 40.19 22.97
CA GLY A 696 -4.07 40.81 22.16
C GLY A 696 -3.09 39.77 21.59
N PRO A 697 -1.90 40.20 21.14
CA PRO A 697 -0.87 39.28 20.69
C PRO A 697 -0.50 38.29 21.80
N TRP A 698 -0.42 37.02 21.44
CA TRP A 698 0.00 35.93 22.30
C TRP A 698 1.07 35.10 21.59
N SER A 699 1.82 34.33 22.36
CA SER A 699 2.82 33.38 21.83
C SER A 699 2.77 32.08 22.60
N ALA A 700 3.25 31.00 21.99
CA ALA A 700 3.46 29.75 22.69
C ALA A 700 4.82 29.18 22.36
N SER A 701 5.40 28.45 23.31
CA SER A 701 6.63 27.70 23.10
C SER A 701 6.40 26.22 23.35
N TRP A 702 6.95 25.39 22.49
CA TRP A 702 6.94 23.94 22.60
C TRP A 702 8.37 23.42 22.72
N ARG A 703 8.69 22.61 23.72
CA ARG A 703 10.06 22.09 23.96
C ARG A 703 10.06 20.64 24.44
N ASP A 704 10.99 19.82 23.93
CA ASP A 704 11.21 18.43 24.37
C ASP A 704 12.49 18.27 25.23
N GLY A 705 13.17 19.38 25.50
CA GLY A 705 14.44 19.44 26.21
C GLY A 705 15.67 19.60 25.30
N GLU A 706 15.57 19.27 24.01
CA GLU A 706 16.65 19.41 23.02
C GLU A 706 16.30 20.44 21.93
N VAL A 707 15.07 20.40 21.45
CA VAL A 707 14.54 21.23 20.36
C VAL A 707 13.38 22.08 20.88
N GLY A 708 13.23 23.28 20.29
CA GLY A 708 12.15 24.19 20.65
C GLY A 708 11.56 24.92 19.45
N LEU A 709 10.24 25.09 19.48
CA LEU A 709 9.49 26.00 18.63
C LEU A 709 8.97 27.15 19.52
N GLN A 710 9.04 28.40 19.04
CA GLN A 710 8.54 29.59 19.73
C GLN A 710 7.69 30.45 18.78
#